data_AF-A0A3D1V3Y3-F1
#
_entry.id   AF-A0A3D1V3Y3-F1
#
_cell.length_a   1.000
_cell.length_b   1.000
_cell.length_c   1.000
_cell.angle_alpha   90.00
_cell.angle_beta   90.00
_cell.angle_gamma   90.00
#
_symmetry.space_group_name_H-M   'P 1'
#
loop_
_entity.id
_entity.type
_entity.pdbx_description
1 polymer ?
#
loop_
_entity_poly.entity_id
_entity_poly.type
_entity_poly.pdbx_seq_one_letter_code
_entity_poly.pdbx_strand_id
1 'polypeptide(L)'
;MCIRDSTTVELHTTLLNGNASIALANGSSLNAELLGWVEEVLAFLNAKVTGGAAADPSMKIITTATISRASRDAQTENIHPLTVSVVMSRPDNKVDADATARLASIGAVTSTIKPDTKAERDLPPLPADMTVLSADSLVGFAQKLEQAFPELRVAIGDSDTNDQALWTIRMGRGVAAGGTGIHYSIDPDGRSYFANAPLSTRLEAVTIADPDDAAATVPFSNIDMDKLGRRFVSIVDDMLSQDRAVALRRADSSKLARILRAKETLASGIPNGMLAIYQGDDVAGRQSASREVFRQALLKSLSAAYDVDTIIAYDAAVTNSETPSGVVPNLYGTVVSLDPSDGSEPPFVVGTAKLRLGNDATGNPPQLAFTFSTDHDSERAQLPAKMAYQITYVEHNIQTSKPAWAPPSGDYEYRSSSWLKLILPDNTRILNDSRLPNDPTPLFAAGADTNVPVPLREFPITPAVLRQFGTPETAAGESVTLDKAAAWEYEYQIERPRAAQDRIYLQIAFNKNQSMRALLAEEETLLHALCRFDLRYSRLVGADKPVADQTQPTPAQLLGLVDAIEDVAAKWGSWTPNVPLQLYDWQKDDWAYYLSETVGYPNSDAPVVTIRLKPLAIKEPIGGRLFGDFPEVRVPDPQTNGPQELTHYPTSAALGDPVTYSFSWSGVVPDNQTRSFVFSNLNVLRTENARGRMWLTRNENLGELEGRTTNERFVYRSGASEFTDPLQPYIDRTVPVDIAASVTKTSDSLVGYLTPMFNEIFKIAIDNGYPWPLTKVGCRYGHDPRNAAFPVLGPGVDDQFFVYLPVMDHVPFQPSSASAFANDVAAVIRTWETAMQIPSSPTKRTGFYEFDLSVFSTLSNSMGTPVLRLRRMWIKRFD
;
A
#
# COMPACT_ATOMS: atom_id res chain seq x y z
N MET A 1 -50.81 6.65 -70.27
CA MET A 1 -51.49 5.64 -69.42
C MET A 1 -50.76 4.30 -69.60
N CYS A 2 -49.64 4.07 -68.90
CA CYS A 2 -48.91 2.78 -68.84
C CYS A 2 -47.76 2.83 -67.80
N ILE A 3 -48.02 3.29 -66.57
CA ILE A 3 -47.05 3.26 -65.44
C ILE A 3 -47.76 2.86 -64.14
N ARG A 4 -48.74 1.95 -64.19
CA ARG A 4 -49.62 1.73 -63.02
C ARG A 4 -49.25 0.56 -62.09
N ASP A 5 -48.60 -0.51 -62.55
CA ASP A 5 -48.70 -1.76 -61.76
C ASP A 5 -47.37 -2.46 -61.41
N SER A 6 -46.19 -1.87 -61.63
CA SER A 6 -44.96 -2.69 -61.59
C SER A 6 -43.72 -2.12 -60.90
N THR A 7 -43.74 -0.90 -60.37
CA THR A 7 -42.60 -0.38 -59.59
C THR A 7 -42.60 -1.00 -58.20
N THR A 8 -41.45 -1.46 -57.71
CA THR A 8 -41.29 -1.95 -56.34
C THR A 8 -40.47 -0.95 -55.52
N VAL A 9 -40.83 -0.79 -54.25
CA VAL A 9 -40.07 -0.01 -53.27
C VAL A 9 -39.68 -0.96 -52.15
N GLU A 10 -38.37 -1.11 -51.95
CA GLU A 10 -37.79 -2.04 -51.00
C GLU A 10 -36.82 -1.32 -50.06
N LEU A 11 -36.83 -1.72 -48.79
CA LEU A 11 -35.85 -1.31 -47.79
C LEU A 11 -34.74 -2.35 -47.74
N HIS A 12 -33.51 -1.96 -48.04
CA HIS A 12 -32.34 -2.79 -47.80
C HIS A 12 -31.66 -2.34 -46.50
N THR A 13 -31.31 -3.30 -45.64
CA THR A 13 -30.60 -2.99 -44.41
C THR A 13 -29.61 -4.09 -44.02
N THR A 14 -28.48 -3.66 -43.47
CA THR A 14 -27.44 -4.55 -42.92
C THR A 14 -27.83 -5.19 -41.59
N LEU A 15 -28.92 -4.73 -40.95
CA LEU A 15 -29.49 -5.36 -39.75
C LEU A 15 -30.05 -6.77 -40.03
N LEU A 16 -30.28 -7.11 -41.30
CA LEU A 16 -30.77 -8.41 -41.74
C LEU A 16 -29.66 -9.18 -42.45
N ASN A 17 -29.71 -10.51 -42.34
CA ASN A 17 -28.73 -11.40 -42.97
C ASN A 17 -28.64 -11.13 -44.49
N GLY A 18 -27.42 -11.04 -45.01
CA GLY A 18 -27.15 -10.85 -46.44
C GLY A 18 -27.67 -9.52 -47.02
N ASN A 19 -27.87 -8.49 -46.20
CA ASN A 19 -28.48 -7.22 -46.60
C ASN A 19 -29.87 -7.39 -47.23
N ALA A 20 -30.66 -8.32 -46.67
CA ALA A 20 -31.98 -8.67 -47.19
C ALA A 20 -32.90 -7.45 -47.33
N SER A 21 -33.80 -7.53 -48.31
CA SER A 21 -34.77 -6.48 -48.58
C SER A 21 -36.12 -6.74 -47.88
N ILE A 22 -36.76 -5.66 -47.44
CA ILE A 22 -38.12 -5.66 -46.92
C ILE A 22 -38.99 -4.87 -47.91
N ALA A 23 -40.02 -5.51 -48.46
CA ALA A 23 -40.98 -4.83 -49.32
C ALA A 23 -41.72 -3.75 -48.52
N LEU A 24 -41.63 -2.50 -48.98
CA LEU A 24 -42.27 -1.34 -48.35
C LEU A 24 -43.60 -1.00 -49.01
N ALA A 25 -43.62 -0.91 -50.34
CA ALA A 25 -44.80 -0.54 -51.11
C ALA A 25 -44.70 -1.07 -52.54
N ASN A 26 -45.85 -1.20 -53.20
CA ASN A 26 -45.91 -1.41 -54.64
C ASN A 26 -46.29 -0.11 -55.36
N GLY A 27 -46.04 -0.05 -56.67
CA GLY A 27 -46.25 1.16 -57.46
C GLY A 27 -47.68 1.68 -57.42
N SER A 28 -48.68 0.82 -57.20
CA SER A 28 -50.07 1.22 -57.05
C SER A 28 -50.36 1.95 -55.73
N SER A 29 -49.84 1.46 -54.59
CA SER A 29 -50.05 2.09 -53.29
C SER A 29 -49.25 3.39 -53.14
N LEU A 30 -48.01 3.42 -53.62
CA LEU A 30 -47.17 4.61 -53.63
C LEU A 30 -47.81 5.75 -54.44
N ASN A 31 -48.33 5.44 -55.64
CA ASN A 31 -48.98 6.44 -56.49
C ASN A 31 -50.27 6.99 -55.88
N ALA A 32 -51.05 6.16 -55.18
CA ALA A 32 -52.27 6.61 -54.51
C ALA A 32 -51.95 7.63 -53.40
N GLU A 33 -50.93 7.36 -52.58
CA GLU A 33 -50.52 8.26 -51.49
C GLU A 33 -49.89 9.56 -52.03
N LEU A 34 -49.02 9.47 -53.04
CA LEU A 34 -48.43 10.64 -53.69
C LEU A 34 -49.49 11.52 -54.36
N LEU A 35 -50.48 10.91 -55.01
CA LEU A 35 -51.59 11.65 -55.63
C LEU A 35 -52.41 12.38 -54.55
N GLY A 36 -52.74 11.69 -53.45
CA GLY A 36 -53.43 12.30 -52.33
C GLY A 36 -52.64 13.46 -51.70
N TRP A 37 -51.31 13.33 -51.58
CA TRP A 37 -50.46 14.43 -51.12
C TRP A 37 -50.41 15.60 -52.10
N VAL A 38 -50.33 15.33 -53.41
CA VAL A 38 -50.40 16.38 -54.45
C VAL A 38 -51.74 17.10 -54.41
N GLU A 39 -52.84 16.40 -54.15
CA GLU A 39 -54.16 17.00 -53.97
C GLU A 39 -54.22 17.90 -52.73
N GLU A 40 -53.60 17.50 -51.61
CA GLU A 40 -53.45 18.35 -50.41
C GLU A 40 -52.62 19.61 -50.71
N VAL A 41 -51.50 19.49 -51.42
CA VAL A 41 -50.66 20.62 -51.83
C VAL A 41 -51.43 21.56 -52.77
N LEU A 42 -52.17 21.01 -53.74
CA LEU A 42 -53.01 21.80 -54.65
C LEU A 42 -54.12 22.53 -53.90
N ALA A 43 -54.76 21.87 -52.93
CA ALA A 43 -55.78 22.50 -52.09
C ALA A 43 -55.19 23.65 -51.26
N PHE A 44 -54.00 23.44 -50.67
CA PHE A 44 -53.27 24.47 -49.94
C PHE A 44 -52.90 25.67 -50.82
N LEU A 45 -52.28 25.42 -51.98
CA LEU A 45 -51.87 26.47 -52.91
C LEU A 45 -53.07 27.26 -53.43
N ASN A 46 -54.16 26.57 -53.81
CA ASN A 46 -55.38 27.22 -54.28
C ASN A 46 -56.02 28.10 -53.19
N ALA A 47 -56.03 27.64 -51.93
CA ALA A 47 -56.51 28.45 -50.82
C ALA A 47 -55.62 29.68 -50.58
N LYS A 48 -54.29 29.54 -50.64
CA LYS A 48 -53.36 30.68 -50.51
C LYS A 48 -53.53 31.71 -51.63
N VAL A 49 -53.74 31.27 -52.87
CA VAL A 49 -53.97 32.15 -54.03
C VAL A 49 -55.32 32.86 -53.96
N THR A 50 -56.34 32.23 -53.36
CA THR A 50 -57.70 32.79 -53.22
C THR A 50 -57.92 33.53 -51.90
N GLY A 51 -56.90 33.67 -51.05
CA GLY A 51 -56.98 34.36 -49.76
C GLY A 51 -57.71 33.57 -48.65
N GLY A 52 -57.98 32.28 -48.88
CA GLY A 52 -58.60 31.38 -47.91
C GLY A 52 -57.60 30.77 -46.93
N ALA A 53 -58.11 30.32 -45.77
CA ALA A 53 -57.33 29.54 -44.82
C ALA A 53 -57.28 28.07 -45.28
N ALA A 54 -56.08 27.50 -45.43
CA ALA A 54 -55.86 26.07 -45.60
C ALA A 54 -54.79 25.59 -44.63
N ALA A 55 -54.95 24.34 -44.19
CA ALA A 55 -53.94 23.62 -43.43
C ALA A 55 -52.72 23.37 -44.31
N ASP A 56 -51.52 23.50 -43.73
CA ASP A 56 -50.29 23.13 -44.43
C ASP A 56 -50.37 21.65 -44.87
N PRO A 57 -49.84 21.30 -46.05
CA PRO A 57 -49.82 19.91 -46.52
C PRO A 57 -49.12 19.02 -45.49
N SER A 58 -49.71 17.85 -45.21
CA SER A 58 -49.16 16.95 -44.20
C SER A 58 -47.86 16.28 -44.70
N MET A 59 -46.92 15.99 -43.80
CA MET A 59 -45.90 14.96 -44.07
C MET A 59 -46.59 13.60 -43.95
N LYS A 60 -46.77 12.90 -45.06
CA LYS A 60 -47.35 11.55 -45.06
C LYS A 60 -46.27 10.49 -44.90
N ILE A 61 -46.46 9.62 -43.90
CA ILE A 61 -45.77 8.33 -43.83
C ILE A 61 -46.43 7.43 -44.87
N ILE A 62 -45.75 7.21 -45.99
CA ILE A 62 -46.30 6.45 -47.12
C ILE A 62 -46.36 4.94 -46.80
N THR A 63 -45.44 4.46 -45.97
CA THR A 63 -45.36 3.05 -45.55
C THR A 63 -44.45 2.91 -44.33
N THR A 64 -44.62 1.82 -43.58
CA THR A 64 -43.75 1.42 -42.47
C THR A 64 -43.35 -0.03 -42.64
N ALA A 65 -42.12 -0.36 -42.28
CA ALA A 65 -41.66 -1.74 -42.14
C ALA A 65 -41.26 -2.00 -40.70
N THR A 66 -41.56 -3.20 -40.21
CA THR A 66 -41.14 -3.66 -38.89
C THR A 66 -40.03 -4.68 -39.05
N ILE A 67 -38.89 -4.43 -38.40
CA ILE A 67 -37.82 -5.43 -38.26
C ILE A 67 -38.10 -6.21 -36.97
N SER A 68 -38.44 -7.50 -37.10
CA SER A 68 -38.63 -8.36 -35.94
C SER A 68 -37.30 -8.80 -35.33
N ARG A 69 -37.30 -9.11 -34.03
CA ARG A 69 -36.13 -9.66 -33.33
C ARG A 69 -35.60 -10.92 -34.01
N ALA A 70 -36.49 -11.83 -34.42
CA ALA A 70 -36.16 -13.11 -35.05
C ALA A 70 -35.52 -12.94 -36.44
N SER A 71 -36.05 -12.04 -37.28
CA SER A 71 -35.47 -11.76 -38.60
C SER A 71 -34.08 -11.13 -38.51
N ARG A 72 -33.82 -10.31 -37.48
CA ARG A 72 -32.51 -9.72 -37.24
C ARG A 72 -31.54 -10.71 -36.57
N ASP A 73 -31.99 -11.61 -35.69
CA ASP A 73 -31.12 -12.67 -35.14
C ASP A 73 -30.58 -13.63 -36.21
N ALA A 74 -31.22 -13.70 -37.38
CA ALA A 74 -30.71 -14.46 -38.52
C ALA A 74 -29.40 -13.89 -39.10
N GLN A 75 -29.07 -12.62 -38.80
CA GLN A 75 -27.76 -12.03 -39.12
C GLN A 75 -26.69 -12.72 -38.25
N THR A 76 -25.69 -13.29 -38.91
CA THR A 76 -24.66 -14.14 -38.29
C THR A 76 -23.49 -13.33 -37.73
N GLU A 77 -23.24 -12.15 -38.28
CA GLU A 77 -22.22 -11.22 -37.78
C GLU A 77 -22.74 -10.48 -36.55
N ASN A 78 -21.91 -10.41 -35.52
CA ASN A 78 -22.18 -9.62 -34.32
C ASN A 78 -21.70 -8.18 -34.47
N ILE A 79 -20.72 -7.91 -35.35
CA ILE A 79 -20.18 -6.57 -35.59
C ILE A 79 -20.30 -6.27 -37.08
N HIS A 80 -21.21 -5.38 -37.46
CA HIS A 80 -21.40 -5.03 -38.87
C HIS A 80 -21.80 -3.55 -39.03
N PRO A 81 -21.54 -2.94 -40.21
CA PRO A 81 -21.99 -1.58 -40.49
C PRO A 81 -23.51 -1.49 -40.38
N LEU A 82 -24.03 -0.33 -39.97
CA LEU A 82 -25.45 0.00 -39.99
C LEU A 82 -25.74 0.86 -41.21
N THR A 83 -26.27 0.23 -42.25
CA THR A 83 -26.74 0.90 -43.46
C THR A 83 -28.20 0.58 -43.66
N VAL A 84 -28.95 1.62 -44.02
CA VAL A 84 -30.35 1.52 -44.40
C VAL A 84 -30.49 2.29 -45.70
N SER A 85 -31.06 1.66 -46.73
CA SER A 85 -31.29 2.29 -48.03
C SER A 85 -32.63 1.88 -48.60
N VAL A 86 -33.29 2.79 -49.30
CA VAL A 86 -34.49 2.51 -50.08
C VAL A 86 -34.10 2.35 -51.53
N VAL A 87 -34.52 1.23 -52.13
CA VAL A 87 -34.37 0.96 -53.55
C VAL A 87 -35.74 1.03 -54.20
N MET A 88 -35.86 1.86 -55.22
CA MET A 88 -37.03 1.93 -56.08
C MET A 88 -36.65 1.37 -57.45
N SER A 89 -37.23 0.22 -57.81
CA SER A 89 -36.90 -0.49 -59.05
C SER A 89 -38.10 -0.65 -59.97
N ARG A 90 -37.84 -0.58 -61.27
CA ARG A 90 -38.81 -0.92 -62.33
C ARG A 90 -38.46 -2.30 -62.87
N PRO A 91 -39.45 -3.10 -63.31
CA PRO A 91 -39.16 -4.41 -63.86
C PRO A 91 -38.45 -4.26 -65.21
N ASP A 92 -37.46 -5.11 -65.46
CA ASP A 92 -36.61 -5.06 -66.66
C ASP A 92 -37.42 -5.08 -67.97
N ASN A 93 -38.55 -5.78 -68.00
CA ASN A 93 -39.43 -5.83 -69.18
C ASN A 93 -40.24 -4.55 -69.44
N LYS A 94 -40.11 -3.53 -68.57
CA LYS A 94 -40.74 -2.21 -68.70
C LYS A 94 -39.72 -1.09 -68.87
N VAL A 95 -38.43 -1.41 -68.94
CA VAL A 95 -37.36 -0.44 -69.12
C VAL A 95 -36.63 -0.75 -70.43
N ASP A 96 -36.33 0.28 -71.20
CA ASP A 96 -35.54 0.13 -72.42
C ASP A 96 -34.12 -0.34 -72.07
N ALA A 97 -33.67 -1.44 -72.68
CA ALA A 97 -32.40 -2.09 -72.35
C ALA A 97 -31.20 -1.21 -72.73
N ASP A 98 -31.27 -0.50 -73.86
CA ASP A 98 -30.22 0.42 -74.33
C ASP A 98 -30.12 1.65 -73.41
N ALA A 99 -31.25 2.16 -72.94
CA ALA A 99 -31.30 3.26 -71.99
C ALA A 99 -30.73 2.86 -70.61
N THR A 100 -31.07 1.66 -70.12
CA THR A 100 -30.58 1.13 -68.83
C THR A 100 -29.08 0.87 -68.88
N ALA A 101 -28.55 0.38 -70.01
CA ALA A 101 -27.12 0.18 -70.21
C ALA A 101 -26.31 1.49 -70.19
N ARG A 102 -26.92 2.62 -70.55
CA ARG A 102 -26.29 3.94 -70.52
C ARG A 102 -26.49 4.67 -69.19
N LEU A 103 -27.62 4.45 -68.54
CA LEU A 103 -28.04 5.11 -67.30
C LEU A 103 -28.76 4.10 -66.40
N ALA A 104 -28.01 3.47 -65.50
CA ALA A 104 -28.53 2.47 -64.56
C ALA A 104 -29.69 3.00 -63.67
N SER A 105 -29.70 4.32 -63.41
CA SER A 105 -30.75 5.00 -62.64
C SER A 105 -32.14 4.95 -63.27
N ILE A 106 -32.25 4.60 -64.56
CA ILE A 106 -33.54 4.42 -65.25
C ILE A 106 -34.22 3.12 -64.81
N GLY A 107 -33.43 2.08 -64.50
CA GLY A 107 -33.90 0.79 -64.01
C GLY A 107 -34.15 0.78 -62.50
N ALA A 108 -33.23 1.34 -61.71
CA ALA A 108 -33.37 1.42 -60.26
C ALA A 108 -32.68 2.66 -59.67
N VAL A 109 -33.29 3.27 -58.65
CA VAL A 109 -32.71 4.36 -57.87
C VAL A 109 -32.55 3.89 -56.43
N THR A 110 -31.35 4.05 -55.88
CA THR A 110 -31.05 3.76 -54.47
C THR A 110 -30.82 5.06 -53.71
N SER A 111 -31.42 5.19 -52.54
CA SER A 111 -31.21 6.32 -51.64
C SER A 111 -30.89 5.83 -50.24
N THR A 112 -29.75 6.25 -49.70
CA THR A 112 -29.35 5.92 -48.31
C THR A 112 -30.15 6.76 -47.32
N ILE A 113 -30.76 6.10 -46.35
CA ILE A 113 -31.44 6.73 -45.23
C ILE A 113 -30.38 7.09 -44.17
N LYS A 114 -30.35 8.36 -43.78
CA LYS A 114 -29.52 8.82 -42.67
C LYS A 114 -30.28 8.69 -41.35
N PRO A 115 -29.58 8.52 -40.21
CA PRO A 115 -30.20 8.52 -38.89
C PRO A 115 -31.00 9.80 -38.68
N ASP A 116 -32.20 9.65 -38.13
CA ASP A 116 -33.01 10.79 -37.75
C ASP A 116 -32.51 11.36 -36.42
N THR A 117 -31.82 12.49 -36.52
CA THR A 117 -31.32 13.26 -35.38
C THR A 117 -32.16 14.52 -35.15
N LYS A 118 -33.45 14.56 -35.57
CA LYS A 118 -34.29 15.77 -35.47
C LYS A 118 -35.77 15.54 -35.13
N ALA A 119 -36.30 14.30 -35.17
CA ALA A 119 -37.74 14.10 -35.01
C ALA A 119 -38.21 13.86 -33.57
N GLU A 120 -39.06 14.79 -33.10
CA GLU A 120 -39.91 14.67 -31.91
C GLU A 120 -41.31 14.06 -32.19
N ARG A 121 -41.75 13.92 -33.44
CA ARG A 121 -43.20 14.01 -33.72
C ARG A 121 -44.08 12.76 -33.58
N ASP A 122 -43.59 11.52 -33.56
CA ASP A 122 -44.48 10.33 -33.57
C ASP A 122 -43.96 9.08 -32.83
N LEU A 123 -43.03 9.23 -31.88
CA LEU A 123 -42.53 8.12 -31.07
C LEU A 123 -43.08 8.18 -29.63
N PRO A 124 -43.20 7.04 -28.92
CA PRO A 124 -43.55 7.04 -27.50
C PRO A 124 -42.63 8.00 -26.75
N PRO A 125 -43.17 8.87 -25.87
CA PRO A 125 -42.34 9.78 -25.11
C PRO A 125 -41.32 8.96 -24.31
N LEU A 126 -40.06 9.41 -24.33
CA LEU A 126 -39.07 8.93 -23.38
C LEU A 126 -39.63 9.17 -21.96
N PRO A 127 -39.38 8.25 -21.01
CA PRO A 127 -39.86 8.44 -19.64
C PRO A 127 -39.30 9.75 -19.06
N ALA A 128 -40.05 10.36 -18.13
CA ALA A 128 -39.83 11.74 -17.68
C ALA A 128 -38.42 12.01 -17.11
N ASP A 129 -37.71 10.95 -16.70
CA ASP A 129 -36.33 10.94 -16.22
C ASP A 129 -35.25 11.09 -17.33
N MET A 130 -35.63 10.97 -18.61
CA MET A 130 -34.72 11.06 -19.77
C MET A 130 -34.82 12.39 -20.54
N THR A 131 -35.56 13.37 -20.02
CA THR A 131 -35.95 14.61 -20.72
C THR A 131 -34.87 15.70 -20.84
N VAL A 132 -33.64 15.45 -20.39
CA VAL A 132 -32.57 16.47 -20.30
C VAL A 132 -31.57 16.45 -21.48
N LEU A 133 -31.70 15.51 -22.42
CA LEU A 133 -30.74 15.36 -23.52
C LEU A 133 -31.32 15.89 -24.83
N SER A 134 -30.50 16.56 -25.63
CA SER A 134 -30.93 17.07 -26.94
C SER A 134 -31.42 15.91 -27.80
N ALA A 135 -32.73 15.89 -28.05
CA ALA A 135 -33.37 15.00 -29.02
C ALA A 135 -32.73 15.12 -30.43
N ASP A 136 -31.91 16.15 -30.64
CA ASP A 136 -31.21 16.50 -31.86
C ASP A 136 -29.76 15.96 -31.98
N SER A 137 -29.45 14.77 -31.45
CA SER A 137 -28.08 14.22 -31.43
C SER A 137 -27.98 12.76 -31.86
N LEU A 138 -26.78 12.35 -32.32
CA LEU A 138 -26.48 10.94 -32.63
C LEU A 138 -26.59 10.04 -31.39
N VAL A 139 -26.36 10.60 -30.20
CA VAL A 139 -26.61 9.96 -28.90
C VAL A 139 -28.10 9.63 -28.74
N GLY A 140 -28.99 10.57 -29.07
CA GLY A 140 -30.44 10.36 -29.03
C GLY A 140 -30.92 9.26 -30.01
N PHE A 141 -30.32 9.18 -31.20
CA PHE A 141 -30.56 8.06 -32.12
C PHE A 141 -30.11 6.72 -31.54
N ALA A 142 -28.87 6.65 -31.02
CA ALA A 142 -28.33 5.43 -30.43
C ALA A 142 -29.22 4.93 -29.27
N GLN A 143 -29.62 5.81 -28.35
CA GLN A 143 -30.52 5.48 -27.25
C GLN A 143 -31.86 4.90 -27.73
N LYS A 144 -32.48 5.49 -28.74
CA LYS A 144 -33.74 4.98 -29.32
C LYS A 144 -33.57 3.60 -29.96
N LEU A 145 -32.49 3.40 -30.72
CA LEU A 145 -32.20 2.11 -31.35
C LEU A 145 -31.94 1.02 -30.30
N GLU A 146 -31.17 1.34 -29.26
CA GLU A 146 -30.85 0.42 -28.16
C GLU A 146 -32.06 0.15 -27.26
N GLN A 147 -33.01 1.08 -27.14
CA GLN A 147 -34.29 0.81 -26.48
C GLN A 147 -35.14 -0.17 -27.28
N ALA A 148 -35.18 -0.03 -28.61
CA ALA A 148 -35.91 -0.93 -29.50
C ALA A 148 -35.26 -2.32 -29.58
N PHE A 149 -33.92 -2.37 -29.55
CA PHE A 149 -33.10 -3.58 -29.59
C PHE A 149 -32.09 -3.57 -28.42
N PRO A 150 -32.49 -4.04 -27.22
CA PRO A 150 -31.66 -3.97 -26.01
C PRO A 150 -30.30 -4.67 -26.12
N GLU A 151 -30.19 -5.65 -27.02
CA GLU A 151 -28.96 -6.38 -27.33
C GLU A 151 -28.02 -5.66 -28.29
N LEU A 152 -28.40 -4.54 -28.89
CA LEU A 152 -27.52 -3.78 -29.78
C LEU A 152 -26.82 -2.65 -29.05
N ARG A 153 -25.67 -2.28 -29.58
CA ARG A 153 -24.94 -1.05 -29.28
C ARG A 153 -24.58 -0.35 -30.56
N VAL A 154 -24.60 0.98 -30.55
CA VAL A 154 -24.23 1.78 -31.73
C VAL A 154 -22.83 2.35 -31.57
N ALA A 155 -22.04 2.27 -32.64
CA ALA A 155 -20.68 2.79 -32.69
C ALA A 155 -20.42 3.57 -33.99
N ILE A 156 -19.36 4.37 -33.99
CA ILE A 156 -18.80 5.04 -35.16
C ILE A 156 -17.42 4.49 -35.47
N GLY A 157 -17.08 4.39 -36.75
CA GLY A 157 -15.77 3.96 -37.21
C GLY A 157 -15.64 4.06 -38.72
N ASP A 158 -14.47 3.71 -39.23
CA ASP A 158 -14.23 3.70 -40.68
C ASP A 158 -14.91 2.50 -41.33
N SER A 159 -15.37 2.67 -42.56
CA SER A 159 -15.87 1.58 -43.41
C SER A 159 -15.18 1.61 -44.76
N ASP A 160 -15.23 0.52 -45.52
CA ASP A 160 -14.65 0.42 -46.86
C ASP A 160 -15.16 1.48 -47.87
N THR A 161 -16.23 2.20 -47.53
CA THR A 161 -16.92 3.12 -48.43
C THR A 161 -17.07 4.55 -47.90
N ASN A 162 -16.81 4.80 -46.61
CA ASN A 162 -17.05 6.11 -46.00
C ASN A 162 -16.27 6.28 -44.68
N ASP A 163 -15.65 7.45 -44.50
CA ASP A 163 -15.10 7.90 -43.22
C ASP A 163 -16.28 8.27 -42.30
N GLN A 164 -16.32 7.72 -41.08
CA GLN A 164 -17.44 7.86 -40.11
C GLN A 164 -18.75 7.12 -40.47
N ALA A 165 -18.68 5.83 -40.77
CA ALA A 165 -19.85 4.97 -40.84
C ALA A 165 -20.41 4.65 -39.44
N LEU A 166 -21.72 4.38 -39.37
CA LEU A 166 -22.34 3.81 -38.19
C LEU A 166 -22.21 2.29 -38.20
N TRP A 167 -22.06 1.72 -37.03
CA TRP A 167 -21.90 0.30 -36.79
C TRP A 167 -22.86 -0.17 -35.70
N THR A 168 -23.31 -1.40 -35.81
CA THR A 168 -24.06 -2.09 -34.76
C THR A 168 -23.25 -3.25 -34.22
N ILE A 169 -23.19 -3.32 -32.89
CA ILE A 169 -22.53 -4.39 -32.16
C ILE A 169 -23.60 -5.14 -31.37
N ARG A 170 -23.77 -6.43 -31.64
CA ARG A 170 -24.70 -7.30 -30.92
C ARG A 170 -24.04 -7.85 -29.66
N MET A 171 -24.43 -7.30 -28.52
CA MET A 171 -24.12 -7.81 -27.18
C MET A 171 -25.22 -8.79 -26.78
N GLY A 172 -24.90 -9.98 -26.26
CA GLY A 172 -25.84 -11.08 -25.98
C GLY A 172 -26.89 -10.84 -24.88
N ARG A 173 -27.38 -9.61 -24.67
CA ARG A 173 -28.31 -9.25 -23.59
C ARG A 173 -29.67 -9.95 -23.77
N GLY A 174 -30.20 -10.50 -22.67
CA GLY A 174 -31.56 -11.07 -22.63
C GLY A 174 -31.74 -12.35 -23.45
N VAL A 175 -30.62 -12.99 -23.82
CA VAL A 175 -30.59 -14.31 -24.43
C VAL A 175 -29.80 -15.22 -23.48
N ALA A 176 -30.19 -16.50 -23.38
CA ALA A 176 -29.49 -17.45 -22.52
C ALA A 176 -28.00 -17.56 -22.91
N ALA A 177 -27.14 -17.89 -21.95
CA ALA A 177 -25.72 -18.11 -22.22
C ALA A 177 -25.55 -19.14 -23.37
N GLY A 178 -24.92 -18.72 -24.47
CA GLY A 178 -24.83 -19.49 -25.73
C GLY A 178 -25.77 -19.05 -26.86
N GLY A 179 -26.55 -17.98 -26.66
CA GLY A 179 -27.37 -17.34 -27.68
C GLY A 179 -26.60 -16.47 -28.68
N THR A 180 -27.32 -15.79 -29.58
CA THR A 180 -26.76 -14.84 -30.56
C THR A 180 -26.24 -13.57 -29.87
N GLY A 181 -25.01 -13.15 -30.21
CA GLY A 181 -24.36 -11.94 -29.65
C GLY A 181 -23.10 -12.24 -28.83
N ILE A 182 -22.33 -11.19 -28.54
CA ILE A 182 -21.12 -11.26 -27.72
C ILE A 182 -21.50 -11.40 -26.25
N HIS A 183 -21.05 -12.47 -25.59
CA HIS A 183 -21.31 -12.72 -24.18
C HIS A 183 -20.01 -12.80 -23.40
N TYR A 184 -19.89 -11.95 -22.37
CA TYR A 184 -18.82 -12.03 -21.38
C TYR A 184 -19.36 -11.84 -19.97
N SER A 185 -18.62 -12.35 -19.00
CA SER A 185 -18.81 -12.08 -17.57
C SER A 185 -17.46 -11.83 -16.91
N ILE A 186 -17.44 -11.00 -15.88
CA ILE A 186 -16.27 -10.76 -15.04
C ILE A 186 -16.59 -11.31 -13.66
N ASP A 187 -15.70 -12.11 -13.09
CA ASP A 187 -15.85 -12.65 -11.75
C ASP A 187 -15.26 -11.66 -10.73
N PRO A 188 -16.08 -10.96 -9.93
CA PRO A 188 -15.58 -9.98 -8.95
C PRO A 188 -14.80 -10.62 -7.79
N ASP A 189 -14.99 -11.92 -7.53
CA ASP A 189 -14.26 -12.66 -6.49
C ASP A 189 -12.97 -13.30 -7.05
N GLY A 190 -12.95 -13.59 -8.35
CA GLY A 190 -11.79 -14.05 -9.12
C GLY A 190 -10.77 -12.95 -9.43
N ARG A 191 -10.24 -12.27 -8.41
CA ARG A 191 -9.29 -11.15 -8.59
C ARG A 191 -7.92 -11.38 -7.96
N SER A 192 -6.89 -10.75 -8.54
CA SER A 192 -5.53 -10.69 -7.99
C SER A 192 -4.98 -9.28 -8.10
N TYR A 193 -4.09 -8.93 -7.16
CA TYR A 193 -3.44 -7.62 -7.12
C TYR A 193 -1.94 -7.78 -7.35
N PHE A 194 -1.41 -7.02 -8.31
CA PHE A 194 -0.01 -7.05 -8.69
C PHE A 194 0.62 -5.67 -8.54
N ALA A 195 1.89 -5.63 -8.18
CA ALA A 195 2.69 -4.41 -8.21
C ALA A 195 4.13 -4.75 -8.58
N ASN A 196 4.90 -3.76 -9.01
CA ASN A 196 6.34 -3.97 -9.18
C ASN A 196 6.97 -4.15 -7.81
N ALA A 197 7.71 -5.24 -7.60
CA ALA A 197 8.40 -5.46 -6.35
C ALA A 197 9.48 -4.37 -6.14
N PRO A 198 9.72 -3.95 -4.88
CA PRO A 198 10.86 -3.13 -4.51
C PRO A 198 12.17 -3.57 -5.15
N LEU A 199 12.98 -2.61 -5.62
CA LEU A 199 14.33 -2.89 -6.11
C LEU A 199 15.24 -3.39 -5.00
N SER A 200 15.05 -2.95 -3.77
CA SER A 200 15.61 -3.59 -2.57
C SER A 200 14.71 -3.31 -1.37
N THR A 201 14.58 -4.29 -0.49
CA THR A 201 13.82 -4.16 0.77
C THR A 201 14.70 -3.70 1.94
N ARG A 202 15.96 -3.30 1.66
CA ARG A 202 16.97 -2.80 2.60
C ARG A 202 17.74 -1.60 2.00
N LEU A 203 18.41 -0.83 2.86
CA LEU A 203 19.39 0.14 2.38
C LEU A 203 20.66 -0.59 1.94
N GLU A 204 21.15 -0.27 0.75
CA GLU A 204 22.36 -0.86 0.19
C GLU A 204 23.57 0.07 0.38
N ALA A 205 24.76 -0.51 0.28
CA ALA A 205 26.01 0.23 0.25
C ALA A 205 26.91 -0.39 -0.82
N VAL A 206 27.56 0.46 -1.61
CA VAL A 206 28.39 0.04 -2.74
C VAL A 206 29.55 1.01 -2.92
N THR A 207 30.68 0.52 -3.42
CA THR A 207 31.77 1.38 -3.87
C THR A 207 31.90 1.22 -5.38
N ILE A 208 31.77 2.32 -6.13
CA ILE A 208 31.90 2.30 -7.59
C ILE A 208 33.20 2.99 -8.03
N ALA A 209 33.73 2.64 -9.20
CA ALA A 209 34.75 3.45 -9.87
C ALA A 209 34.15 4.80 -10.30
N ASP A 210 34.93 5.87 -10.17
CA ASP A 210 34.51 7.20 -10.60
C ASP A 210 34.36 7.21 -12.14
N PRO A 211 33.19 7.63 -12.68
CA PRO A 211 32.96 7.62 -14.11
C PRO A 211 33.83 8.59 -14.93
N ASP A 212 34.48 9.56 -14.29
CA ASP A 212 35.37 10.55 -14.90
C ASP A 212 36.86 10.27 -14.59
N ASP A 213 37.15 9.42 -13.59
CA ASP A 213 38.50 8.95 -13.24
C ASP A 213 38.47 7.47 -12.78
N ALA A 214 38.73 6.55 -13.71
CA ALA A 214 38.67 5.11 -13.42
C ALA A 214 39.66 4.63 -12.33
N ALA A 215 40.65 5.44 -11.94
CA ALA A 215 41.56 5.12 -10.83
C ALA A 215 41.01 5.53 -9.44
N ALA A 216 39.97 6.36 -9.39
CA ALA A 216 39.30 6.78 -8.16
C ALA A 216 38.06 5.94 -7.89
N THR A 217 37.72 5.77 -6.61
CA THR A 217 36.50 5.08 -6.18
C THR A 217 35.64 5.97 -5.31
N VAL A 218 34.32 5.91 -5.50
CA VAL A 218 33.34 6.70 -4.75
C VAL A 218 32.47 5.74 -3.92
N PRO A 219 32.48 5.84 -2.58
CA PRO A 219 31.61 5.06 -1.72
C PRO A 219 30.20 5.65 -1.68
N PHE A 220 29.21 4.79 -1.75
CA PHE A 220 27.79 5.06 -1.54
C PHE A 220 27.33 4.21 -0.34
N SER A 221 26.61 4.81 0.60
CA SER A 221 26.07 4.11 1.77
C SER A 221 24.65 4.58 2.05
N ASN A 222 23.86 3.74 2.73
CA ASN A 222 22.46 4.02 3.06
C ASN A 222 21.60 4.36 1.83
N ILE A 223 21.83 3.64 0.72
CA ILE A 223 21.14 3.90 -0.55
C ILE A 223 19.79 3.18 -0.58
N ASP A 224 18.73 3.97 -0.77
CA ASP A 224 17.43 3.47 -1.16
C ASP A 224 17.40 3.28 -2.69
N MET A 225 17.40 2.03 -3.14
CA MET A 225 17.38 1.71 -4.57
C MET A 225 16.10 2.18 -5.27
N ASP A 226 14.95 2.17 -4.59
CA ASP A 226 13.68 2.60 -5.19
C ASP A 226 13.64 4.12 -5.40
N LYS A 227 14.19 4.91 -4.47
CA LYS A 227 14.39 6.36 -4.69
C LYS A 227 15.31 6.64 -5.87
N LEU A 228 16.42 5.90 -5.95
CA LEU A 228 17.40 6.06 -7.02
C LEU A 228 16.80 5.68 -8.39
N GLY A 229 16.04 4.59 -8.43
CA GLY A 229 15.30 4.15 -9.61
C GLY A 229 14.21 5.14 -10.02
N ARG A 230 13.44 5.69 -9.08
CA ARG A 230 12.42 6.74 -9.34
C ARG A 230 13.04 7.98 -9.95
N ARG A 231 14.17 8.44 -9.40
CA ARG A 231 14.93 9.57 -9.94
C ARG A 231 15.42 9.29 -11.36
N PHE A 232 15.97 8.10 -11.62
CA PHE A 232 16.43 7.69 -12.94
C PHE A 232 15.31 7.73 -13.99
N VAL A 233 14.17 7.07 -13.76
CA VAL A 233 13.08 7.02 -14.74
C VAL A 233 12.46 8.40 -14.99
N SER A 234 12.36 9.22 -13.94
CA SER A 234 11.87 10.61 -14.04
C SER A 234 12.78 11.47 -14.93
N ILE A 235 14.11 11.34 -14.79
CA ILE A 235 15.08 12.06 -15.64
C ILE A 235 14.96 11.62 -17.10
N VAL A 236 14.82 10.32 -17.36
CA VAL A 236 14.66 9.80 -18.73
C VAL A 236 13.36 10.30 -19.36
N ASP A 237 12.25 10.31 -18.62
CA ASP A 237 10.98 10.88 -19.09
C ASP A 237 11.08 12.39 -19.35
N ASP A 238 11.73 13.14 -18.48
CA ASP A 238 11.98 14.58 -18.69
C ASP A 238 12.80 14.82 -19.96
N MET A 239 13.86 14.04 -20.20
CA MET A 239 14.64 14.10 -21.45
C MET A 239 13.77 13.81 -22.69
N LEU A 240 12.75 12.96 -22.56
CA LEU A 240 11.82 12.60 -23.62
C LEU A 240 10.55 13.48 -23.66
N SER A 241 10.46 14.51 -22.82
CA SER A 241 9.40 15.52 -22.90
C SER A 241 9.40 16.21 -24.25
N GLN A 242 8.24 16.71 -24.69
CA GLN A 242 8.04 17.27 -26.03
C GLN A 242 9.11 18.31 -26.41
N ASP A 243 9.38 19.26 -25.53
CA ASP A 243 10.33 20.35 -25.81
C ASP A 243 11.79 19.86 -25.79
N ARG A 244 12.16 19.01 -24.82
CA ARG A 244 13.54 18.49 -24.70
C ARG A 244 13.88 17.49 -25.80
N ALA A 245 12.95 16.62 -26.18
CA ALA A 245 13.15 15.64 -27.24
C ALA A 245 13.45 16.30 -28.60
N VAL A 246 12.78 17.42 -28.93
CA VAL A 246 13.07 18.19 -30.15
C VAL A 246 14.48 18.79 -30.11
N ALA A 247 14.90 19.32 -28.96
CA ALA A 247 16.25 19.86 -28.79
C ALA A 247 17.32 18.77 -28.88
N LEU A 248 17.11 17.61 -28.23
CA LEU A 248 18.01 16.44 -28.31
C LEU A 248 18.11 15.91 -29.74
N ARG A 249 16.99 15.83 -30.48
CA ARG A 249 16.99 15.40 -31.90
C ARG A 249 17.84 16.31 -32.78
N ARG A 250 17.77 17.63 -32.56
CA ARG A 250 18.56 18.62 -33.31
C ARG A 250 20.05 18.52 -32.98
N ALA A 251 20.39 18.17 -31.73
CA ALA A 251 21.77 17.99 -31.31
C ALA A 251 22.37 16.67 -31.82
N ASP A 252 21.67 15.54 -31.66
CA ASP A 252 22.09 14.23 -32.16
C ASP A 252 20.89 13.26 -32.28
N SER A 253 20.41 13.06 -33.51
CA SER A 253 19.28 12.16 -33.79
C SER A 253 19.56 10.68 -33.54
N SER A 254 20.82 10.23 -33.65
CA SER A 254 21.21 8.83 -33.43
C SER A 254 21.17 8.48 -31.95
N LYS A 255 21.70 9.38 -31.12
CA LYS A 255 21.66 9.22 -29.66
C LYS A 255 20.23 9.31 -29.10
N LEU A 256 19.36 10.15 -29.65
CA LEU A 256 17.94 10.15 -29.27
C LEU A 256 17.28 8.79 -29.59
N ALA A 257 17.56 8.20 -30.75
CA ALA A 257 17.02 6.89 -31.11
C ALA A 257 17.48 5.78 -30.13
N ARG A 258 18.71 5.88 -29.61
CA ARG A 258 19.22 4.99 -28.55
C ARG A 258 18.48 5.15 -27.24
N ILE A 259 18.18 6.38 -26.81
CA ILE A 259 17.37 6.64 -25.60
C ILE A 259 15.96 6.04 -25.77
N LEU A 260 15.32 6.19 -26.94
CA LEU A 260 14.01 5.59 -27.22
C LEU A 260 14.05 4.06 -27.16
N ARG A 261 15.09 3.42 -27.69
CA ARG A 261 15.29 1.97 -27.56
C ARG A 261 15.53 1.54 -26.12
N ALA A 262 16.28 2.32 -25.34
CA ALA A 262 16.47 2.05 -23.93
C ALA A 262 15.14 2.17 -23.16
N LYS A 263 14.27 3.14 -23.49
CA LYS A 263 12.90 3.23 -22.94
C LYS A 263 12.08 1.99 -23.28
N GLU A 264 12.12 1.50 -24.52
CA GLU A 264 11.43 0.27 -24.91
C GLU A 264 11.96 -0.96 -24.16
N THR A 265 13.28 -1.03 -23.95
CA THR A 265 13.95 -2.08 -23.17
C THR A 265 13.53 -2.04 -21.70
N LEU A 266 13.50 -0.86 -21.09
CA LEU A 266 13.02 -0.64 -19.71
C LEU A 266 11.54 -0.99 -19.57
N ALA A 267 10.69 -0.52 -20.50
CA ALA A 267 9.26 -0.82 -20.47
C ALA A 267 8.99 -2.33 -20.55
N SER A 268 9.83 -3.08 -21.29
CA SER A 268 9.73 -4.54 -21.38
C SER A 268 10.37 -5.26 -20.19
N GLY A 269 11.42 -4.70 -19.59
CA GLY A 269 12.18 -5.32 -18.50
C GLY A 269 11.59 -5.09 -17.10
N ILE A 270 11.09 -3.89 -16.80
CA ILE A 270 10.53 -3.54 -15.48
C ILE A 270 9.37 -4.48 -15.07
N PRO A 271 8.42 -4.85 -15.95
CA PRO A 271 7.33 -5.78 -15.60
C PRO A 271 7.79 -7.19 -15.20
N ASN A 272 9.04 -7.59 -15.45
CA ASN A 272 9.57 -8.86 -14.96
C ASN A 272 9.69 -8.90 -13.44
N GLY A 273 9.88 -7.74 -12.79
CA GLY A 273 9.89 -7.58 -11.33
C GLY A 273 8.49 -7.57 -10.69
N MET A 274 7.43 -7.62 -11.50
CA MET A 274 6.05 -7.59 -11.02
C MET A 274 5.63 -8.93 -10.41
N LEU A 275 5.14 -8.87 -9.18
CA LEU A 275 4.72 -10.03 -8.37
C LEU A 275 3.31 -9.79 -7.82
N ALA A 276 2.60 -10.86 -7.44
CA ALA A 276 1.37 -10.71 -6.67
C ALA A 276 1.68 -10.11 -5.30
N ILE A 277 0.88 -9.12 -4.89
CA ILE A 277 1.01 -8.43 -3.60
C ILE A 277 0.73 -9.39 -2.44
N TYR A 278 -0.20 -10.33 -2.64
CA TYR A 278 -0.53 -11.33 -1.64
C TYR A 278 0.08 -12.68 -1.98
N GLN A 279 0.42 -13.46 -0.94
CA GLN A 279 0.91 -14.81 -1.10
C GLN A 279 -0.17 -15.71 -1.71
N GLY A 280 0.21 -16.49 -2.74
CA GLY A 280 -0.69 -17.44 -3.40
C GLY A 280 -1.57 -16.83 -4.50
N ASP A 281 -1.41 -15.54 -4.84
CA ASP A 281 -2.19 -14.85 -5.87
C ASP A 281 -1.56 -14.85 -7.26
N ASP A 282 -0.47 -15.58 -7.46
CA ASP A 282 0.30 -15.63 -8.71
C ASP A 282 -0.39 -16.49 -9.78
N VAL A 283 -1.58 -16.08 -10.23
CA VAL A 283 -2.32 -16.74 -11.32
C VAL A 283 -1.72 -16.32 -12.67
N ALA A 284 -1.20 -17.28 -13.43
CA ALA A 284 -0.43 -17.02 -14.66
C ALA A 284 -1.16 -16.14 -15.69
N GLY A 285 -2.45 -16.40 -15.97
CA GLY A 285 -3.24 -15.59 -16.89
C GLY A 285 -3.37 -14.13 -16.44
N ARG A 286 -3.71 -13.90 -15.16
CA ARG A 286 -3.81 -12.57 -14.56
C ARG A 286 -2.47 -11.84 -14.57
N GLN A 287 -1.39 -12.53 -14.23
CA GLN A 287 -0.04 -11.95 -14.24
C GLN A 287 0.37 -11.50 -15.65
N SER A 288 0.13 -12.32 -16.68
CA SER A 288 0.40 -11.96 -18.07
C SER A 288 -0.39 -10.72 -18.50
N ALA A 289 -1.69 -10.66 -18.20
CA ALA A 289 -2.52 -9.51 -18.49
C ALA A 289 -2.04 -8.24 -17.77
N SER A 290 -1.69 -8.36 -16.49
CA SER A 290 -1.15 -7.26 -15.69
C SER A 290 0.20 -6.75 -16.21
N ARG A 291 1.09 -7.64 -16.67
CA ARG A 291 2.40 -7.25 -17.24
C ARG A 291 2.23 -6.42 -18.51
N GLU A 292 1.28 -6.79 -19.37
CA GLU A 292 1.02 -6.04 -20.59
C GLU A 292 0.43 -4.66 -20.31
N VAL A 293 -0.56 -4.57 -19.40
CA VAL A 293 -1.11 -3.29 -18.96
C VAL A 293 -0.01 -2.40 -18.37
N PHE A 294 0.88 -2.97 -17.56
CA PHE A 294 1.99 -2.22 -16.98
C PHE A 294 2.98 -1.73 -18.03
N ARG A 295 3.37 -2.60 -18.97
CA ARG A 295 4.28 -2.27 -20.08
C ARG A 295 3.73 -1.11 -20.90
N GLN A 296 2.44 -1.09 -21.19
CA GLN A 296 1.79 0.00 -21.92
C GLN A 296 1.84 1.32 -21.15
N ALA A 297 1.63 1.29 -19.83
CA ALA A 297 1.81 2.46 -18.98
C ALA A 297 3.27 2.98 -19.03
N LEU A 298 4.26 2.08 -18.97
CA LEU A 298 5.68 2.41 -19.04
C LEU A 298 6.12 2.98 -20.41
N LEU A 299 5.52 2.50 -21.51
CA LEU A 299 5.76 3.07 -22.84
C LEU A 299 5.24 4.50 -22.95
N LYS A 300 4.14 4.83 -22.26
CA LYS A 300 3.67 6.22 -22.15
C LYS A 300 4.66 7.05 -21.33
N SER A 301 4.95 6.62 -20.10
CA SER A 301 5.91 7.27 -19.19
C SER A 301 6.56 6.21 -18.30
N LEU A 302 7.89 6.18 -18.25
CA LEU A 302 8.64 5.26 -17.39
C LEU A 302 8.37 5.52 -15.90
N SER A 303 7.97 6.74 -15.54
CA SER A 303 7.56 7.11 -14.18
C SER A 303 6.35 6.32 -13.69
N ALA A 304 5.54 5.74 -14.60
CA ALA A 304 4.51 4.76 -14.26
C ALA A 304 5.06 3.57 -13.45
N ALA A 305 6.38 3.29 -13.55
CA ALA A 305 7.06 2.31 -12.71
C ALA A 305 6.90 2.58 -11.21
N TYR A 306 6.66 3.83 -10.82
CA TYR A 306 6.51 4.28 -9.43
C TYR A 306 5.17 5.00 -9.16
N ASP A 307 4.48 5.49 -10.19
CA ASP A 307 3.19 6.19 -10.06
C ASP A 307 1.99 5.22 -10.04
N VAL A 308 2.12 4.02 -10.62
CA VAL A 308 1.08 2.98 -10.54
C VAL A 308 1.28 2.17 -9.27
N ASP A 309 0.37 2.32 -8.30
CA ASP A 309 0.45 1.62 -7.01
C ASP A 309 0.16 0.13 -7.16
N THR A 310 -0.96 -0.18 -7.83
CA THR A 310 -1.47 -1.54 -7.95
C THR A 310 -2.07 -1.76 -9.34
N ILE A 311 -1.94 -2.98 -9.85
CA ILE A 311 -2.60 -3.46 -11.05
C ILE A 311 -3.58 -4.53 -10.62
N ILE A 312 -4.85 -4.31 -10.93
CA ILE A 312 -5.93 -5.23 -10.58
C ILE A 312 -6.23 -6.07 -11.82
N ALA A 313 -6.32 -7.38 -11.65
CA ALA A 313 -6.72 -8.30 -12.71
C ALA A 313 -7.86 -9.20 -12.23
N TYR A 314 -8.91 -9.30 -13.04
CA TYR A 314 -10.08 -10.15 -12.81
C TYR A 314 -10.15 -11.25 -13.87
N ASP A 315 -10.55 -12.44 -13.44
CA ASP A 315 -10.97 -13.48 -14.36
C ASP A 315 -12.22 -13.03 -15.13
N ALA A 316 -12.21 -13.30 -16.42
CA ALA A 316 -13.37 -13.15 -17.26
C ALA A 316 -13.69 -14.48 -17.96
N ALA A 317 -14.96 -14.66 -18.30
CA ALA A 317 -15.41 -15.77 -19.14
C ALA A 317 -16.07 -15.19 -20.38
N VAL A 318 -15.79 -15.80 -21.53
CA VAL A 318 -16.41 -15.46 -22.82
C VAL A 318 -17.06 -16.72 -23.35
N THR A 319 -18.36 -16.68 -23.56
CA THR A 319 -19.14 -17.85 -23.99
C THR A 319 -19.53 -17.79 -25.46
N ASN A 320 -19.60 -16.59 -26.04
CA ASN A 320 -19.78 -16.38 -27.47
C ASN A 320 -18.97 -15.16 -27.90
N SER A 321 -18.07 -15.38 -28.86
CA SER A 321 -17.25 -14.38 -29.51
C SER A 321 -17.38 -14.57 -31.01
N GLU A 322 -17.57 -13.50 -31.76
CA GLU A 322 -17.55 -13.54 -33.22
C GLU A 322 -16.20 -14.11 -33.72
N THR A 323 -16.16 -14.88 -34.81
CA THR A 323 -14.95 -15.02 -35.65
C THR A 323 -15.24 -15.57 -37.06
N PRO A 324 -15.23 -14.72 -38.10
CA PRO A 324 -15.00 -15.14 -39.49
C PRO A 324 -13.50 -15.29 -39.82
N SER A 325 -12.60 -14.59 -39.11
CA SER A 325 -11.17 -14.44 -39.44
C SER A 325 -10.18 -15.19 -38.54
N GLY A 326 -10.66 -15.95 -37.56
CA GLY A 326 -9.81 -16.72 -36.62
C GLY A 326 -9.14 -15.91 -35.51
N VAL A 327 -9.17 -14.56 -35.53
CA VAL A 327 -8.68 -13.70 -34.43
C VAL A 327 -9.87 -12.99 -33.78
N VAL A 328 -10.06 -13.23 -32.48
CA VAL A 328 -11.17 -12.67 -31.69
C VAL A 328 -11.03 -11.15 -31.46
N PRO A 329 -12.13 -10.37 -31.44
CA PRO A 329 -12.11 -8.94 -31.13
C PRO A 329 -11.65 -8.63 -29.69
N ASN A 330 -11.30 -7.37 -29.44
CA ASN A 330 -11.00 -6.85 -28.09
C ASN A 330 -11.97 -5.73 -27.72
N LEU A 331 -12.43 -5.73 -26.47
CA LEU A 331 -13.20 -4.65 -25.86
C LEU A 331 -12.26 -3.76 -25.05
N TYR A 332 -12.27 -2.46 -25.32
CA TYR A 332 -11.52 -1.45 -24.56
C TYR A 332 -12.48 -0.55 -23.82
N GLY A 333 -12.14 -0.21 -22.59
CA GLY A 333 -13.02 0.55 -21.72
C GLY A 333 -12.30 1.36 -20.67
N THR A 334 -13.07 2.17 -19.96
CA THR A 334 -12.64 2.91 -18.78
C THR A 334 -13.21 2.24 -17.54
N VAL A 335 -12.42 2.16 -16.49
CA VAL A 335 -12.95 1.83 -15.17
C VAL A 335 -13.46 3.14 -14.55
N VAL A 336 -14.67 3.11 -13.99
CA VAL A 336 -15.31 4.29 -13.38
C VAL A 336 -15.60 4.01 -11.91
N SER A 337 -15.51 5.04 -11.06
CA SER A 337 -15.96 4.95 -9.68
C SER A 337 -17.49 5.02 -9.59
N LEU A 338 -18.07 4.22 -8.71
CA LEU A 338 -19.51 4.18 -8.41
C LEU A 338 -19.83 4.74 -7.01
N ASP A 339 -18.89 5.42 -6.35
CA ASP A 339 -19.12 5.97 -5.01
C ASP A 339 -20.20 7.07 -5.00
N PRO A 340 -21.22 6.98 -4.12
CA PRO A 340 -22.45 7.77 -4.24
C PRO A 340 -22.46 9.18 -3.61
N SER A 341 -21.35 9.74 -3.09
CA SER A 341 -21.42 10.97 -2.25
C SER A 341 -20.74 12.24 -2.82
N ASP A 342 -21.57 13.29 -2.95
CA ASP A 342 -21.29 14.72 -2.86
C ASP A 342 -20.51 15.46 -3.98
N GLY A 343 -20.22 14.82 -5.10
CA GLY A 343 -19.57 15.51 -6.23
C GLY A 343 -18.09 15.85 -5.97
N SER A 344 -17.48 15.20 -4.97
CA SER A 344 -16.03 15.15 -4.81
C SER A 344 -15.42 14.14 -5.77
N GLU A 345 -14.26 14.44 -6.35
CA GLU A 345 -13.53 13.49 -7.19
C GLU A 345 -13.08 12.29 -6.33
N PRO A 346 -13.11 11.05 -6.87
CA PRO A 346 -12.63 9.88 -6.16
C PRO A 346 -11.14 10.04 -5.79
N PRO A 347 -10.69 9.56 -4.62
CA PRO A 347 -9.30 9.70 -4.15
C PRO A 347 -8.33 8.75 -4.88
N PHE A 348 -8.67 8.34 -6.10
CA PHE A 348 -7.90 7.40 -6.90
C PHE A 348 -8.16 7.61 -8.39
N VAL A 349 -7.17 7.22 -9.19
CA VAL A 349 -7.21 7.21 -10.65
C VAL A 349 -7.06 5.77 -11.13
N VAL A 350 -7.89 5.40 -12.10
CA VAL A 350 -7.86 4.09 -12.74
C VAL A 350 -7.54 4.21 -14.22
N GLY A 351 -6.76 3.26 -14.72
CA GLY A 351 -6.39 3.18 -16.13
C GLY A 351 -7.51 2.66 -17.02
N THR A 352 -7.27 2.70 -18.33
CA THR A 352 -8.11 1.96 -19.28
C THR A 352 -7.89 0.46 -19.11
N ALA A 353 -8.94 -0.31 -19.39
CA ALA A 353 -8.92 -1.76 -19.29
C ALA A 353 -9.22 -2.39 -20.65
N LYS A 354 -8.57 -3.52 -20.92
CA LYS A 354 -8.76 -4.33 -22.13
C LYS A 354 -9.31 -5.69 -21.73
N LEU A 355 -10.39 -6.11 -22.41
CA LEU A 355 -10.93 -7.46 -22.33
C LEU A 355 -10.86 -8.11 -23.71
N ARG A 356 -10.05 -9.16 -23.84
CA ARG A 356 -10.01 -9.98 -25.06
C ARG A 356 -11.20 -10.92 -25.08
N LEU A 357 -11.88 -11.05 -26.22
CA LEU A 357 -13.05 -11.92 -26.36
C LEU A 357 -12.68 -13.38 -26.68
N GLY A 358 -11.62 -13.89 -26.05
CA GLY A 358 -11.17 -15.26 -26.20
C GLY A 358 -9.83 -15.48 -25.53
N ASN A 359 -9.32 -16.71 -25.60
CA ASN A 359 -8.08 -17.07 -24.92
C ASN A 359 -6.89 -16.28 -25.49
N ASP A 360 -5.90 -16.05 -24.63
CA ASP A 360 -4.64 -15.46 -25.04
C ASP A 360 -3.79 -16.42 -25.91
N ALA A 361 -2.65 -15.95 -26.41
CA ALA A 361 -1.75 -16.75 -27.25
C ALA A 361 -1.18 -17.99 -26.54
N THR A 362 -1.19 -18.00 -25.20
CA THR A 362 -0.75 -19.10 -24.35
C THR A 362 -1.89 -20.03 -23.91
N GLY A 363 -3.12 -19.76 -24.34
CA GLY A 363 -4.30 -20.57 -24.03
C GLY A 363 -4.99 -20.22 -22.70
N ASN A 364 -4.57 -19.17 -21.99
CA ASN A 364 -5.23 -18.75 -20.76
C ASN A 364 -6.61 -18.14 -21.05
N PRO A 365 -7.58 -18.29 -20.13
CA PRO A 365 -8.87 -17.62 -20.24
C PRO A 365 -8.72 -16.10 -20.28
N PRO A 366 -9.71 -15.37 -20.82
CA PRO A 366 -9.66 -13.92 -20.91
C PRO A 366 -9.60 -13.27 -19.52
N GLN A 367 -8.89 -12.16 -19.46
CA GLN A 367 -8.60 -11.42 -18.23
C GLN A 367 -8.92 -9.95 -18.46
N LEU A 368 -9.48 -9.29 -17.44
CA LEU A 368 -9.62 -7.84 -17.40
C LEU A 368 -8.58 -7.28 -16.43
N ALA A 369 -7.59 -6.54 -16.95
CA ALA A 369 -6.57 -5.89 -16.13
C ALA A 369 -6.53 -4.38 -16.35
N PHE A 370 -6.21 -3.62 -15.30
CA PHE A 370 -6.06 -2.16 -15.34
C PHE A 370 -5.17 -1.65 -14.20
N THR A 371 -4.59 -0.47 -14.39
CA THR A 371 -3.78 0.23 -13.37
C THR A 371 -4.67 0.97 -12.38
N PHE A 372 -4.21 1.07 -11.13
CA PHE A 372 -4.81 1.81 -10.04
C PHE A 372 -3.73 2.63 -9.34
N SER A 373 -4.02 3.90 -9.05
CA SER A 373 -3.12 4.82 -8.34
C SER A 373 -3.91 5.77 -7.44
N THR A 374 -3.34 6.19 -6.32
CA THR A 374 -3.93 7.16 -5.37
C THR A 374 -2.91 8.23 -4.97
N ASP A 375 -3.38 9.43 -4.69
CA ASP A 375 -2.60 10.55 -4.14
C ASP A 375 -2.53 10.52 -2.59
N HIS A 376 -3.27 9.62 -1.94
CA HIS A 376 -3.29 9.41 -0.49
C HIS A 376 -2.58 8.10 -0.10
N ASP A 377 -1.50 7.75 -0.82
CA ASP A 377 -0.80 6.48 -0.73
C ASP A 377 -0.27 6.16 0.67
N SER A 378 0.15 7.16 1.44
CA SER A 378 0.69 7.01 2.81
C SER A 378 -0.37 6.96 3.92
N GLU A 379 -1.61 7.34 3.63
CA GLU A 379 -2.68 7.43 4.63
C GLU A 379 -3.40 6.10 4.86
N ARG A 380 -3.38 5.18 3.87
CA ARG A 380 -4.11 3.92 3.91
C ARG A 380 -3.34 2.78 3.25
N ALA A 381 -3.13 1.69 3.99
CA ALA A 381 -2.56 0.44 3.45
C ALA A 381 -3.50 -0.26 2.45
N GLN A 382 -4.81 -0.04 2.56
CA GLN A 382 -5.84 -0.54 1.66
C GLN A 382 -6.90 0.55 1.44
N LEU A 383 -7.30 0.77 0.18
CA LEU A 383 -8.35 1.71 -0.21
C LEU A 383 -9.61 0.96 -0.65
N PRO A 384 -10.72 1.03 0.11
CA PRO A 384 -12.02 0.54 -0.35
C PRO A 384 -12.47 1.33 -1.59
N ALA A 385 -12.81 0.64 -2.66
CA ALA A 385 -13.25 1.27 -3.92
C ALA A 385 -14.42 0.50 -4.54
N LYS A 386 -15.46 1.24 -4.95
CA LYS A 386 -16.55 0.71 -5.79
C LYS A 386 -16.30 1.09 -7.23
N MET A 387 -15.93 0.13 -8.04
CA MET A 387 -15.56 0.35 -9.44
C MET A 387 -16.47 -0.43 -10.39
N ALA A 388 -16.61 0.07 -11.62
CA ALA A 388 -17.27 -0.66 -12.70
C ALA A 388 -16.54 -0.46 -14.03
N TYR A 389 -16.57 -1.47 -14.89
CA TYR A 389 -15.96 -1.45 -16.22
C TYR A 389 -16.98 -0.98 -17.27
N GLN A 390 -16.67 0.11 -17.97
CA GLN A 390 -17.48 0.68 -19.05
C GLN A 390 -16.75 0.57 -20.39
N ILE A 391 -17.37 -0.07 -21.38
CA ILE A 391 -16.75 -0.24 -22.71
C ILE A 391 -16.88 1.06 -23.51
N THR A 392 -15.80 1.50 -24.12
CA THR A 392 -15.74 2.73 -24.93
C THR A 392 -15.32 2.48 -26.37
N TYR A 393 -14.50 1.45 -26.64
CA TYR A 393 -14.06 1.07 -27.98
C TYR A 393 -14.08 -0.44 -28.20
N VAL A 394 -14.25 -0.83 -29.47
CA VAL A 394 -14.12 -2.22 -29.92
C VAL A 394 -13.09 -2.29 -31.03
N GLU A 395 -12.08 -3.13 -30.84
CA GLU A 395 -11.08 -3.46 -31.85
C GLU A 395 -11.48 -4.78 -32.53
N HIS A 396 -11.68 -4.74 -33.84
CA HIS A 396 -12.10 -5.89 -34.65
C HIS A 396 -11.30 -5.96 -35.97
N ASN A 397 -11.56 -6.97 -36.80
CA ASN A 397 -10.83 -7.19 -38.07
C ASN A 397 -9.30 -7.19 -37.91
N ILE A 398 -8.81 -7.78 -36.83
CA ILE A 398 -7.38 -7.85 -36.51
C ILE A 398 -6.71 -8.81 -37.49
N GLN A 399 -5.72 -8.32 -38.24
CA GLN A 399 -4.99 -9.11 -39.22
C GLN A 399 -4.14 -10.19 -38.55
N THR A 400 -4.04 -11.37 -39.17
CA THR A 400 -3.23 -12.49 -38.68
C THR A 400 -1.75 -12.31 -38.97
N SER A 401 -1.40 -11.63 -40.07
CA SER A 401 -0.03 -11.40 -40.53
C SER A 401 0.49 -10.02 -40.15
N LYS A 402 1.77 -9.97 -39.77
CA LYS A 402 2.54 -8.75 -39.56
C LYS A 402 2.66 -7.91 -40.85
N PRO A 403 2.52 -6.57 -40.80
CA PRO A 403 2.85 -5.71 -41.92
C PRO A 403 4.35 -5.78 -42.24
N ALA A 404 4.73 -5.81 -43.52
CA ALA A 404 6.13 -5.93 -43.95
C ALA A 404 7.09 -4.85 -43.41
N TRP A 405 6.55 -3.70 -42.98
CA TRP A 405 7.31 -2.57 -42.42
C TRP A 405 7.49 -2.64 -40.89
N ALA A 406 6.82 -3.53 -40.18
CA ALA A 406 6.90 -3.60 -38.73
C ALA A 406 8.25 -4.20 -38.26
N PRO A 407 8.88 -3.67 -37.20
CA PRO A 407 10.22 -4.06 -36.76
C PRO A 407 10.30 -5.53 -36.31
N PRO A 408 11.46 -6.23 -36.44
CA PRO A 408 11.56 -7.69 -36.32
C PRO A 408 11.43 -8.30 -34.92
N SER A 409 11.40 -7.53 -33.83
CA SER A 409 11.59 -8.06 -32.47
C SER A 409 10.55 -7.56 -31.46
N GLY A 410 9.84 -8.50 -30.82
CA GLY A 410 9.01 -8.31 -29.63
C GLY A 410 7.83 -9.31 -29.58
N ASP A 411 7.47 -9.80 -28.39
CA ASP A 411 6.32 -10.71 -28.16
C ASP A 411 4.95 -10.05 -28.47
N TYR A 412 4.96 -8.75 -28.77
CA TYR A 412 3.77 -7.93 -29.05
C TYR A 412 3.95 -7.20 -30.39
N GLU A 413 3.72 -7.94 -31.48
CA GLU A 413 3.81 -7.40 -32.84
C GLU A 413 2.57 -6.56 -33.20
N TYR A 414 2.79 -5.34 -33.71
CA TYR A 414 1.72 -4.53 -34.28
C TYR A 414 1.04 -5.27 -35.43
N ARG A 415 -0.28 -5.44 -35.32
CA ARG A 415 -1.17 -5.98 -36.35
C ARG A 415 -2.16 -4.90 -36.71
N SER A 416 -2.42 -4.69 -37.99
CA SER A 416 -3.47 -3.76 -38.40
C SER A 416 -4.84 -4.26 -37.92
N SER A 417 -5.65 -3.33 -37.41
CA SER A 417 -6.99 -3.59 -36.88
C SER A 417 -7.91 -2.41 -37.17
N SER A 418 -9.22 -2.66 -37.14
CA SER A 418 -10.27 -1.65 -37.24
C SER A 418 -10.79 -1.30 -35.85
N TRP A 419 -11.09 -0.02 -35.62
CA TRP A 419 -11.51 0.51 -34.33
C TRP A 419 -12.87 1.17 -34.42
N LEU A 420 -13.77 0.77 -33.52
CA LEU A 420 -15.11 1.33 -33.38
C LEU A 420 -15.21 2.06 -32.04
N LYS A 421 -15.72 3.29 -32.04
CA LYS A 421 -16.02 4.07 -30.83
C LYS A 421 -17.51 3.98 -30.51
N LEU A 422 -17.85 3.48 -29.33
CA LEU A 422 -19.24 3.39 -28.87
C LEU A 422 -19.82 4.78 -28.61
N ILE A 423 -21.09 4.95 -28.97
CA ILE A 423 -21.88 6.16 -28.64
C ILE A 423 -22.51 5.93 -27.27
N LEU A 424 -21.94 6.56 -26.24
CA LEU A 424 -22.40 6.43 -24.86
C LEU A 424 -23.42 7.53 -24.50
N PRO A 425 -24.37 7.26 -23.58
CA PRO A 425 -25.27 8.29 -23.07
C PRO A 425 -24.52 9.34 -22.22
N ASP A 426 -24.87 10.62 -22.36
CA ASP A 426 -24.19 11.74 -21.68
C ASP A 426 -24.38 11.76 -20.15
N ASN A 427 -25.30 10.98 -19.59
CA ASN A 427 -25.55 10.93 -18.14
C ASN A 427 -25.46 9.49 -17.60
N THR A 428 -24.32 9.19 -16.98
CA THR A 428 -24.05 7.94 -16.24
C THR A 428 -24.86 7.83 -14.95
N ARG A 429 -25.66 8.82 -14.55
CA ARG A 429 -26.45 8.75 -13.31
C ARG A 429 -27.77 7.95 -13.46
N ILE A 430 -28.16 7.57 -14.68
CA ILE A 430 -29.33 6.73 -14.98
C ILE A 430 -28.99 5.22 -14.89
N LEU A 431 -27.89 4.87 -14.21
CA LEU A 431 -27.34 3.51 -14.13
C LEU A 431 -27.88 2.64 -12.97
N ASN A 432 -28.77 3.18 -12.13
CA ASN A 432 -29.34 2.45 -10.98
C ASN A 432 -30.78 1.94 -11.19
N ASP A 433 -31.41 2.22 -12.34
CA ASP A 433 -32.66 1.53 -12.69
C ASP A 433 -32.30 0.25 -13.46
N SER A 434 -32.98 -0.83 -13.11
CA SER A 434 -33.06 -2.19 -13.67
C SER A 434 -33.11 -2.34 -15.21
N ARG A 435 -32.87 -1.27 -15.97
CA ARG A 435 -33.00 -1.14 -17.43
C ARG A 435 -31.68 -1.28 -18.20
N LEU A 436 -30.51 -1.35 -17.55
CA LEU A 436 -29.21 -1.54 -18.19
C LEU A 436 -28.36 -2.63 -17.47
N PRO A 437 -28.66 -3.93 -17.65
CA PRO A 437 -27.80 -4.99 -17.18
C PRO A 437 -26.54 -4.98 -18.07
N ASN A 438 -25.39 -4.72 -17.43
CA ASN A 438 -24.02 -5.00 -17.89
C ASN A 438 -23.19 -3.82 -18.44
N ASP A 439 -23.66 -2.57 -18.37
CA ASP A 439 -22.78 -1.42 -18.65
C ASP A 439 -23.16 -0.22 -17.76
N PRO A 440 -22.28 0.19 -16.82
CA PRO A 440 -20.96 -0.36 -16.52
C PRO A 440 -21.08 -1.68 -15.73
N THR A 441 -20.18 -2.64 -15.99
CA THR A 441 -20.14 -3.94 -15.29
C THR A 441 -19.51 -3.77 -13.90
N PRO A 442 -20.23 -4.02 -12.78
CA PRO A 442 -19.66 -3.87 -11.44
C PRO A 442 -18.47 -4.80 -11.22
N LEU A 443 -17.41 -4.28 -10.60
CA LEU A 443 -16.18 -5.01 -10.25
C LEU A 443 -16.11 -5.28 -8.73
N PHE A 444 -17.26 -5.41 -8.09
CA PHE A 444 -17.41 -5.69 -6.66
C PHE A 444 -18.60 -6.61 -6.42
N ALA A 445 -18.54 -7.40 -5.34
CA ALA A 445 -19.64 -8.24 -4.91
C ALA A 445 -20.77 -7.40 -4.28
N ALA A 446 -22.02 -7.89 -4.36
CA ALA A 446 -23.16 -7.15 -3.84
C ALA A 446 -23.00 -6.85 -2.33
N GLY A 447 -22.94 -5.56 -1.97
CA GLY A 447 -22.86 -5.10 -0.58
C GLY A 447 -21.45 -5.06 0.02
N ALA A 448 -20.39 -5.29 -0.75
CA ALA A 448 -19.00 -5.21 -0.30
C ALA A 448 -18.15 -4.33 -1.22
N ASP A 449 -17.21 -3.58 -0.62
CA ASP A 449 -16.25 -2.76 -1.36
C ASP A 449 -15.04 -3.61 -1.78
N THR A 450 -14.37 -3.24 -2.87
CA THR A 450 -13.10 -3.86 -3.26
C THR A 450 -11.96 -3.16 -2.51
N ASN A 451 -11.31 -3.86 -1.57
CA ASN A 451 -10.20 -3.30 -0.79
C ASN A 451 -8.88 -3.42 -1.56
N VAL A 452 -8.53 -2.37 -2.31
CA VAL A 452 -7.31 -2.35 -3.12
C VAL A 452 -6.09 -2.09 -2.23
N PRO A 453 -5.08 -2.99 -2.18
CA PRO A 453 -3.85 -2.72 -1.44
C PRO A 453 -3.06 -1.59 -2.10
N VAL A 454 -2.39 -0.77 -1.27
CA VAL A 454 -1.57 0.37 -1.73
C VAL A 454 -0.15 0.21 -1.19
N PRO A 455 0.75 -0.49 -1.92
CA PRO A 455 2.12 -0.71 -1.49
C PRO A 455 2.96 0.56 -1.64
N LEU A 456 3.61 1.00 -0.55
CA LEU A 456 4.59 2.08 -0.62
C LEU A 456 5.94 1.54 -1.08
N ARG A 457 6.51 2.15 -2.14
CA ARG A 457 7.80 1.74 -2.73
C ARG A 457 8.90 2.73 -2.41
N GLU A 458 9.18 2.82 -1.12
CA GLU A 458 10.22 3.66 -0.56
C GLU A 458 10.66 3.05 0.76
N PHE A 459 11.96 3.00 1.01
CA PHE A 459 12.49 2.49 2.26
C PHE A 459 11.97 3.32 3.44
N PRO A 460 11.41 2.70 4.49
CA PRO A 460 10.86 3.43 5.61
C PRO A 460 11.94 4.22 6.34
N ILE A 461 11.58 5.41 6.82
CA ILE A 461 12.46 6.20 7.68
C ILE A 461 12.61 5.44 9.00
N THR A 462 13.84 5.02 9.30
CA THR A 462 14.14 4.32 10.56
C THR A 462 13.74 5.22 11.73
N PRO A 463 13.02 4.69 12.73
CA PRO A 463 12.65 5.48 13.90
C PRO A 463 13.87 6.06 14.62
N ALA A 464 13.78 7.32 15.05
CA ALA A 464 14.82 7.96 15.84
C ALA A 464 14.64 7.56 17.31
N VAL A 465 15.69 6.99 17.91
CA VAL A 465 15.73 6.79 19.36
C VAL A 465 16.24 8.07 19.98
N LEU A 466 15.38 8.75 20.73
CA LEU A 466 15.72 10.03 21.33
C LEU A 466 16.50 9.85 22.64
N ARG A 467 16.06 8.91 23.48
CA ARG A 467 16.69 8.65 24.78
C ARG A 467 16.38 7.25 25.30
N GLN A 468 17.33 6.71 26.08
CA GLN A 468 17.11 5.62 27.00
C GLN A 468 17.50 6.09 28.41
N PHE A 469 16.63 5.88 29.38
CA PHE A 469 16.86 6.28 30.78
C PHE A 469 16.56 5.13 31.73
N GLY A 470 17.28 5.12 32.84
CA GLY A 470 17.19 4.11 33.89
C GLY A 470 17.17 4.81 35.23
N THR A 471 16.04 4.85 35.91
CA THR A 471 15.89 5.55 37.19
C THR A 471 15.55 4.57 38.32
N PRO A 472 16.17 4.70 39.50
CA PRO A 472 15.71 3.98 40.68
C PRO A 472 14.26 4.35 40.98
N GLU A 473 13.39 3.38 41.24
CA GLU A 473 12.00 3.67 41.60
C GLU A 473 11.93 4.53 42.87
N THR A 474 11.07 5.55 42.88
CA THR A 474 10.98 6.48 44.01
C THR A 474 10.25 5.82 45.18
N ALA A 475 10.98 5.53 46.26
CA ALA A 475 10.38 5.04 47.50
C ALA A 475 10.16 6.22 48.45
N ALA A 476 9.00 6.87 48.35
CA ALA A 476 8.59 7.91 49.30
C ALA A 476 7.79 7.25 50.46
N GLY A 477 8.36 7.19 51.66
CA GLY A 477 7.71 6.68 52.88
C GLY A 477 8.66 5.97 53.85
N GLU A 478 8.24 5.84 55.12
CA GLU A 478 8.96 5.12 56.19
C GLU A 478 9.10 3.62 55.84
N SER A 479 10.35 3.15 55.75
CA SER A 479 10.80 1.78 55.44
C SER A 479 10.47 1.24 54.03
N VAL A 480 11.51 1.00 53.23
CA VAL A 480 11.44 0.37 51.89
C VAL A 480 11.77 -1.11 52.05
N THR A 481 10.96 -2.01 51.49
CA THR A 481 11.27 -3.45 51.47
C THR A 481 12.50 -3.73 50.59
N LEU A 482 13.26 -4.79 50.90
CA LEU A 482 14.49 -5.14 50.17
C LEU A 482 14.26 -5.35 48.66
N ASP A 483 13.10 -5.89 48.27
CA ASP A 483 12.70 -6.07 46.87
C ASP A 483 12.53 -4.74 46.13
N LYS A 484 11.91 -3.73 46.76
CA LYS A 484 11.76 -2.38 46.19
C LYS A 484 13.08 -1.61 46.17
N ALA A 485 14.01 -1.96 47.05
CA ALA A 485 15.30 -1.28 47.13
C ALA A 485 16.17 -1.53 45.88
N ALA A 486 16.02 -2.69 45.24
CA ALA A 486 16.70 -3.09 44.00
C ALA A 486 15.88 -2.81 42.71
N ALA A 487 14.70 -2.19 42.84
CA ALA A 487 13.81 -1.89 41.73
C ALA A 487 14.23 -0.63 40.95
N TRP A 488 14.13 -0.72 39.62
CA TRP A 488 14.38 0.38 38.69
C TRP A 488 13.35 0.39 37.55
N GLU A 489 13.25 1.55 36.90
CA GLU A 489 12.44 1.76 35.71
C GLU A 489 13.33 1.98 34.50
N TYR A 490 12.99 1.33 33.39
CA TYR A 490 13.61 1.58 32.09
C TYR A 490 12.64 2.35 31.19
N GLU A 491 13.04 3.54 30.74
CA GLU A 491 12.28 4.33 29.77
C GLU A 491 13.01 4.34 28.42
N TYR A 492 12.28 4.00 27.36
CA TYR A 492 12.74 4.09 25.97
C TYR A 492 11.85 5.06 25.20
N GLN A 493 12.42 6.18 24.74
CA GLN A 493 11.71 7.21 24.00
C GLN A 493 12.12 7.26 22.53
N ILE A 494 11.11 7.39 21.67
CA ILE A 494 11.25 7.37 20.22
C ILE A 494 10.53 8.56 19.58
N GLU A 495 10.92 8.89 18.36
CA GLU A 495 10.21 9.79 17.45
C GLU A 495 10.21 9.17 16.05
N ARG A 496 9.09 9.30 15.33
CA ARG A 496 9.03 8.91 13.91
C ARG A 496 7.96 9.67 13.14
N PRO A 497 8.09 9.74 11.81
CA PRO A 497 6.99 10.04 10.89
C PRO A 497 6.00 8.88 10.78
N ARG A 498 4.75 9.18 10.39
CA ARG A 498 3.65 8.20 10.27
C ARG A 498 3.42 7.78 8.82
N ALA A 499 3.23 6.49 8.59
CA ALA A 499 2.61 5.93 7.37
C ALA A 499 1.76 4.72 7.73
N ALA A 500 0.62 4.52 7.05
CA ALA A 500 -0.34 3.47 7.37
C ALA A 500 0.18 2.05 7.09
N GLN A 501 1.15 1.92 6.19
CA GLN A 501 1.81 0.66 5.80
C GLN A 501 2.87 0.23 6.83
N ASP A 502 3.20 1.08 7.80
CA ASP A 502 4.32 0.86 8.72
C ASP A 502 3.88 0.12 9.98
N ARG A 503 4.58 -0.97 10.24
CA ARG A 503 4.49 -1.81 11.43
C ARG A 503 5.75 -1.64 12.26
N ILE A 504 5.61 -1.40 13.57
CA ILE A 504 6.76 -1.20 14.44
C ILE A 504 6.97 -2.45 15.29
N TYR A 505 8.23 -2.81 15.47
CA TYR A 505 8.66 -3.87 16.35
C TYR A 505 9.56 -3.28 17.43
N LEU A 506 9.13 -3.40 18.69
CA LEU A 506 9.86 -2.98 19.86
C LEU A 506 10.43 -4.22 20.55
N GLN A 507 11.74 -4.22 20.79
CA GLN A 507 12.44 -5.24 21.56
C GLN A 507 13.24 -4.58 22.68
N ILE A 508 13.02 -5.00 23.92
CA ILE A 508 13.90 -4.67 25.04
C ILE A 508 14.72 -5.91 25.35
N ALA A 509 16.03 -5.81 25.15
CA ALA A 509 16.95 -6.91 25.34
C ALA A 509 17.74 -6.70 26.63
N PHE A 510 17.76 -7.69 27.51
CA PHE A 510 18.51 -7.60 28.77
C PHE A 510 19.81 -8.41 28.71
N ASN A 511 20.77 -8.03 29.54
CA ASN A 511 22.00 -8.77 29.80
C ASN A 511 22.87 -9.08 28.56
N LYS A 512 23.04 -8.10 27.65
CA LYS A 512 23.78 -8.29 26.37
C LYS A 512 25.28 -7.97 26.47
N ASN A 513 26.09 -8.75 25.73
CA ASN A 513 27.52 -8.51 25.48
C ASN A 513 27.73 -7.85 24.10
N GLN A 514 28.74 -6.98 23.96
CA GLN A 514 29.07 -6.31 22.68
C GLN A 514 29.62 -7.28 21.63
N SER A 515 29.22 -7.10 20.36
CA SER A 515 29.86 -7.75 19.21
C SER A 515 29.86 -6.83 17.99
N MET A 516 31.02 -6.69 17.34
CA MET A 516 31.14 -5.98 16.07
C MET A 516 30.82 -6.90 14.90
N ARG A 517 30.10 -6.37 13.89
CA ARG A 517 29.91 -7.04 12.60
C ARG A 517 30.78 -6.42 11.53
N ALA A 518 31.40 -7.28 10.73
CA ALA A 518 32.17 -6.94 9.55
C ALA A 518 31.28 -6.81 8.31
N LEU A 519 31.63 -5.88 7.42
CA LEU A 519 31.06 -5.71 6.09
C LEU A 519 31.77 -6.65 5.11
N LEU A 520 31.02 -7.34 4.25
CA LEU A 520 31.55 -8.14 3.13
C LEU A 520 31.54 -7.31 1.84
N ALA A 521 32.47 -7.62 0.94
CA ALA A 521 32.66 -6.95 -0.35
C ALA A 521 31.73 -7.51 -1.46
N GLU A 522 31.42 -6.67 -2.47
CA GLU A 522 30.41 -6.91 -3.51
C GLU A 522 30.97 -7.05 -4.95
N GLU A 523 30.15 -7.69 -5.81
CA GLU A 523 30.24 -7.81 -7.28
C GLU A 523 29.47 -6.68 -8.02
N GLU A 524 29.68 -6.49 -9.33
CA GLU A 524 29.02 -5.46 -10.15
C GLU A 524 27.52 -5.76 -10.45
N THR A 525 26.60 -4.87 -10.06
CA THR A 525 25.13 -5.08 -10.05
C THR A 525 24.31 -3.91 -10.65
N LEU A 526 22.96 -4.00 -10.68
CA LEU A 526 22.07 -2.87 -11.04
C LEU A 526 22.32 -1.64 -10.16
N LEU A 527 22.58 -1.85 -8.86
CA LEU A 527 22.95 -0.79 -7.92
C LEU A 527 24.18 0.00 -8.41
N HIS A 528 25.19 -0.69 -8.94
CA HIS A 528 26.38 -0.03 -9.50
C HIS A 528 26.03 0.88 -10.68
N ALA A 529 25.18 0.40 -11.60
CA ALA A 529 24.77 1.17 -12.78
C ALA A 529 23.93 2.41 -12.40
N LEU A 530 22.99 2.26 -11.46
CA LEU A 530 22.18 3.37 -10.96
C LEU A 530 23.05 4.43 -10.23
N CYS A 531 23.98 4.02 -9.37
CA CYS A 531 24.88 4.95 -8.68
C CYS A 531 25.80 5.71 -9.67
N ARG A 532 26.28 5.06 -10.73
CA ARG A 532 27.06 5.72 -11.78
C ARG A 532 26.24 6.77 -12.53
N PHE A 533 25.02 6.42 -12.92
CA PHE A 533 24.12 7.37 -13.60
C PHE A 533 23.84 8.58 -12.70
N ASP A 534 23.50 8.35 -11.44
CA ASP A 534 23.18 9.40 -10.49
C ASP A 534 24.37 10.33 -10.23
N LEU A 535 25.57 9.78 -10.07
CA LEU A 535 26.80 10.56 -9.91
C LEU A 535 27.06 11.46 -11.12
N ARG A 536 26.93 10.92 -12.35
CA ARG A 536 27.09 11.69 -13.59
C ARG A 536 26.05 12.80 -13.69
N TYR A 537 24.77 12.50 -13.48
CA TYR A 537 23.71 13.49 -13.56
C TYR A 537 23.87 14.59 -12.50
N SER A 538 24.19 14.21 -11.26
CA SER A 538 24.40 15.15 -10.14
C SER A 538 25.54 16.14 -10.41
N ARG A 539 26.62 15.69 -11.08
CA ARG A 539 27.71 16.58 -11.54
C ARG A 539 27.26 17.55 -12.62
N LEU A 540 26.41 17.10 -13.57
CA LEU A 540 25.91 17.95 -14.65
C LEU A 540 25.02 19.09 -14.14
N VAL A 541 24.19 18.84 -13.13
CA VAL A 541 23.31 19.86 -12.54
C VAL A 541 24.01 20.70 -11.47
N GLY A 542 25.20 20.28 -11.01
CA GLY A 542 25.91 20.90 -9.90
C GLY A 542 25.17 20.71 -8.57
N ALA A 543 24.74 19.48 -8.27
CA ALA A 543 23.95 19.17 -7.07
C ALA A 543 24.67 19.48 -5.74
N ASP A 544 26.00 19.64 -5.79
CA ASP A 544 26.86 20.11 -4.70
C ASP A 544 26.72 21.62 -4.42
N LYS A 545 26.04 22.36 -5.29
CA LYS A 545 25.79 23.79 -5.17
C LYS A 545 24.40 24.09 -4.58
N PRO A 546 24.22 25.27 -3.94
CA PRO A 546 22.90 25.73 -3.54
C PRO A 546 21.90 25.68 -4.71
N VAL A 547 20.63 25.36 -4.45
CA VAL A 547 19.60 25.21 -5.49
C VAL A 547 19.50 26.42 -6.43
N ALA A 548 19.73 27.63 -5.91
CA ALA A 548 19.73 28.86 -6.70
C ALA A 548 20.87 28.93 -7.75
N ASP A 549 21.96 28.19 -7.52
CA ASP A 549 23.16 28.16 -8.36
C ASP A 549 23.25 26.88 -9.23
N GLN A 550 22.24 26.00 -9.14
CA GLN A 550 22.15 24.81 -9.98
C GLN A 550 21.77 25.20 -11.41
N THR A 551 22.45 24.61 -12.38
CA THR A 551 22.27 24.92 -13.80
C THR A 551 21.49 23.82 -14.51
N GLN A 552 20.56 24.21 -15.37
CA GLN A 552 19.89 23.26 -16.27
C GLN A 552 20.90 22.72 -17.31
N PRO A 553 21.08 21.39 -17.43
CA PRO A 553 22.02 20.82 -18.39
C PRO A 553 21.62 21.15 -19.83
N THR A 554 22.61 21.42 -20.68
CA THR A 554 22.38 21.60 -22.12
C THR A 554 22.02 20.27 -22.80
N PRO A 555 21.34 20.28 -23.96
CA PRO A 555 21.05 19.06 -24.71
C PRO A 555 22.29 18.20 -25.00
N ALA A 556 23.43 18.83 -25.33
CA ALA A 556 24.68 18.11 -25.59
C ALA A 556 25.22 17.39 -24.35
N GLN A 557 25.08 17.99 -23.16
CA GLN A 557 25.48 17.38 -21.89
C GLN A 557 24.57 16.19 -21.52
N LEU A 558 23.25 16.33 -21.71
CA LEU A 558 22.30 15.24 -21.48
C LEU A 558 22.57 14.03 -22.40
N LEU A 559 22.97 14.28 -23.65
CA LEU A 559 23.38 13.24 -24.59
C LEU A 559 24.69 12.52 -24.20
N GLY A 560 25.40 12.98 -23.17
CA GLY A 560 26.51 12.26 -22.53
C GLY A 560 26.06 11.11 -21.63
N LEU A 561 24.79 11.05 -21.24
CA LEU A 561 24.24 10.04 -20.33
C LEU A 561 23.77 8.76 -21.04
N VAL A 562 23.72 8.75 -22.37
CA VAL A 562 23.11 7.66 -23.17
C VAL A 562 23.65 6.28 -22.82
N ASP A 563 24.97 6.14 -22.70
CA ASP A 563 25.60 4.85 -22.40
C ASP A 563 25.23 4.36 -20.98
N ALA A 564 25.08 5.27 -20.02
CA ALA A 564 24.64 4.94 -18.66
C ALA A 564 23.15 4.56 -18.62
N ILE A 565 22.30 5.19 -19.45
CA ILE A 565 20.89 4.83 -19.60
C ILE A 565 20.75 3.42 -20.18
N GLU A 566 21.53 3.09 -21.21
CA GLU A 566 21.54 1.73 -21.80
C GLU A 566 22.06 0.68 -20.81
N ASP A 567 23.08 1.01 -20.01
CA ASP A 567 23.62 0.11 -18.98
C ASP A 567 22.60 -0.24 -17.89
N VAL A 568 21.87 0.77 -17.40
CA VAL A 568 20.76 0.58 -16.45
C VAL A 568 19.65 -0.25 -17.10
N ALA A 569 19.26 0.07 -18.34
CA ALA A 569 18.21 -0.66 -19.08
C ALA A 569 18.55 -2.15 -19.28
N ALA A 570 19.80 -2.47 -19.60
CA ALA A 570 20.25 -3.84 -19.81
C ALA A 570 20.22 -4.68 -18.52
N LYS A 571 20.44 -4.06 -17.35
CA LYS A 571 20.50 -4.75 -16.04
C LYS A 571 19.15 -4.86 -15.35
N TRP A 572 18.24 -3.90 -15.55
CA TRP A 572 16.98 -3.83 -14.80
C TRP A 572 16.10 -5.07 -14.98
N GLY A 573 15.92 -5.53 -16.22
CA GLY A 573 14.98 -6.63 -16.52
C GLY A 573 15.36 -8.00 -15.97
N SER A 574 16.60 -8.16 -15.49
CA SER A 574 17.11 -9.39 -14.87
C SER A 574 17.40 -9.22 -13.37
N TRP A 575 17.12 -8.04 -12.81
CA TRP A 575 17.42 -7.75 -11.42
C TRP A 575 16.51 -8.54 -10.48
N THR A 576 17.12 -9.35 -9.64
CA THR A 576 16.47 -10.01 -8.51
C THR A 576 17.15 -9.55 -7.22
N PRO A 577 16.47 -8.79 -6.35
CA PRO A 577 17.00 -8.39 -5.07
C PRO A 577 17.39 -9.63 -4.26
N ASN A 578 18.58 -9.62 -3.68
CA ASN A 578 19.03 -10.67 -2.78
C ASN A 578 18.28 -10.48 -1.44
N VAL A 579 17.44 -11.43 -1.04
CA VAL A 579 16.67 -11.35 0.21
C VAL A 579 17.21 -12.36 1.22
N PRO A 580 18.34 -12.07 1.90
CA PRO A 580 18.56 -12.70 3.19
C PRO A 580 17.48 -12.18 4.13
N LEU A 581 16.60 -13.06 4.58
CA LEU A 581 15.73 -12.77 5.71
C LEU A 581 16.64 -12.34 6.86
N GLN A 582 16.57 -11.07 7.26
CA GLN A 582 17.17 -10.65 8.51
C GLN A 582 16.28 -11.20 9.63
N LEU A 583 16.49 -12.48 9.93
CA LEU A 583 15.87 -13.13 11.07
C LEU A 583 16.53 -12.56 12.31
N TYR A 584 15.74 -11.89 13.14
CA TYR A 584 16.17 -11.49 14.46
C TYR A 584 15.98 -12.67 15.40
N ASP A 585 17.10 -13.20 15.91
CA ASP A 585 17.07 -14.23 16.93
C ASP A 585 16.75 -13.58 18.28
N TRP A 586 15.57 -13.92 18.82
CA TRP A 586 15.11 -13.50 20.13
C TRP A 586 15.84 -14.28 21.22
N GLN A 587 16.32 -13.61 22.27
CA GLN A 587 16.88 -14.28 23.45
C GLN A 587 15.88 -14.36 24.61
N LYS A 588 16.27 -15.19 25.58
CA LYS A 588 15.47 -15.79 26.65
C LYS A 588 14.75 -14.83 27.61
N ASP A 589 15.24 -13.61 27.77
CA ASP A 589 14.71 -12.58 28.67
C ASP A 589 14.23 -11.33 27.93
N ASP A 590 14.27 -11.33 26.59
CA ASP A 590 13.92 -10.15 25.79
C ASP A 590 12.40 -9.92 25.80
N TRP A 591 11.97 -8.69 26.00
CA TRP A 591 10.56 -8.29 25.84
C TRP A 591 10.33 -7.83 24.42
N ALA A 592 9.31 -8.36 23.77
CA ALA A 592 9.10 -8.20 22.33
C ALA A 592 7.63 -7.91 22.02
N TYR A 593 7.38 -6.75 21.41
CA TYR A 593 6.05 -6.32 21.03
C TYR A 593 6.00 -5.90 19.57
N TYR A 594 4.94 -6.31 18.89
CA TYR A 594 4.48 -5.67 17.68
C TYR A 594 3.56 -4.50 18.05
N LEU A 595 3.83 -3.32 17.51
CA LEU A 595 3.04 -2.11 17.69
C LEU A 595 2.35 -1.73 16.36
N SER A 596 1.04 -1.49 16.43
CA SER A 596 0.25 -0.88 15.35
C SER A 596 -0.41 0.40 15.84
N GLU A 597 -0.35 1.47 15.04
CA GLU A 597 -1.02 2.73 15.36
C GLU A 597 -2.08 3.06 14.30
N THR A 598 -3.29 3.38 14.74
CA THR A 598 -4.38 3.83 13.87
C THR A 598 -4.90 5.18 14.33
N VAL A 599 -5.37 5.99 13.39
CA VAL A 599 -6.08 7.25 13.70
C VAL A 599 -7.47 7.14 13.11
N GLY A 600 -8.47 7.18 13.98
CA GLY A 600 -9.87 7.22 13.61
C GLY A 600 -10.46 8.61 13.81
N TYR A 601 -11.48 8.94 13.04
CA TYR A 601 -12.27 10.17 13.19
C TYR A 601 -13.70 9.82 13.61
N PRO A 602 -13.92 9.37 14.86
CA PRO A 602 -15.25 8.90 15.26
C PRO A 602 -16.31 10.01 15.25
N ASN A 603 -15.93 11.28 15.44
CA ASN A 603 -16.86 12.41 15.60
C ASN A 603 -16.48 13.66 14.74
N SER A 604 -15.95 13.46 13.52
CA SER A 604 -15.49 14.46 12.52
C SER A 604 -14.42 15.49 12.95
N ASP A 605 -14.36 15.91 14.22
CA ASP A 605 -13.62 17.12 14.62
C ASP A 605 -12.41 16.83 15.55
N ALA A 606 -12.31 15.62 16.09
CA ALA A 606 -11.22 15.21 16.98
C ALA A 606 -10.71 13.81 16.60
N PRO A 607 -9.51 13.68 16.01
CA PRO A 607 -8.92 12.38 15.76
C PRO A 607 -8.59 11.66 17.07
N VAL A 608 -8.90 10.37 17.11
CA VAL A 608 -8.52 9.45 18.19
C VAL A 608 -7.37 8.60 17.68
N VAL A 609 -6.22 8.72 18.32
CA VAL A 609 -5.03 7.90 18.06
C VAL A 609 -5.11 6.66 18.94
N THR A 610 -4.96 5.49 18.33
CA THR A 610 -5.03 4.18 18.99
C THR A 610 -3.72 3.44 18.76
N ILE A 611 -3.00 3.13 19.84
CA ILE A 611 -1.78 2.32 19.83
C ILE A 611 -2.13 0.93 20.33
N ARG A 612 -1.92 -0.09 19.51
CA ARG A 612 -2.13 -1.50 19.89
C ARG A 612 -0.77 -2.18 20.04
N LEU A 613 -0.53 -2.77 21.20
CA LEU A 613 0.63 -3.62 21.47
C LEU A 613 0.20 -5.09 21.45
N LYS A 614 0.90 -5.91 20.68
CA LYS A 614 0.73 -7.35 20.64
C LYS A 614 2.05 -8.04 21.01
N PRO A 615 2.11 -8.81 22.10
CA PRO A 615 3.30 -9.58 22.45
C PRO A 615 3.70 -10.55 21.32
N LEU A 616 4.99 -10.66 21.05
CA LEU A 616 5.56 -11.62 20.12
C LEU A 616 5.93 -12.92 20.85
N ALA A 617 5.76 -14.06 20.19
CA ALA A 617 6.07 -15.35 20.79
C ALA A 617 7.59 -15.51 20.97
N ILE A 618 8.03 -15.80 22.20
CA ILE A 618 9.44 -16.07 22.54
C ILE A 618 9.69 -17.59 22.46
N LYS A 619 10.83 -17.99 21.89
CA LYS A 619 11.10 -19.40 21.55
C LYS A 619 11.23 -20.37 22.74
N GLU A 620 11.50 -19.92 23.96
CA GLU A 620 11.54 -20.74 25.20
C GLU A 620 11.79 -19.85 26.45
N PRO A 621 10.90 -19.79 27.47
CA PRO A 621 11.11 -18.97 28.69
C PRO A 621 11.98 -19.65 29.76
N ILE A 622 12.72 -18.87 30.57
CA ILE A 622 13.14 -19.28 31.94
C ILE A 622 12.13 -18.73 32.96
N GLY A 623 11.84 -19.50 34.01
CA GLY A 623 11.16 -18.98 35.20
C GLY A 623 9.62 -19.00 35.14
N GLY A 624 9.03 -19.73 34.18
CA GLY A 624 7.58 -19.98 34.14
C GLY A 624 6.71 -18.82 33.68
N ARG A 625 7.26 -17.63 33.42
CA ARG A 625 6.56 -16.52 32.73
C ARG A 625 6.96 -16.50 31.25
N LEU A 626 5.97 -16.60 30.36
CA LEU A 626 6.15 -16.60 28.91
C LEU A 626 6.28 -15.18 28.30
N PHE A 627 5.84 -14.14 29.02
CA PHE A 627 5.78 -12.75 28.55
C PHE A 627 6.11 -11.77 29.69
N GLY A 628 6.71 -10.61 29.37
CA GLY A 628 6.93 -9.49 30.31
C GLY A 628 5.67 -8.68 30.58
N ASP A 629 5.67 -7.86 31.64
CA ASP A 629 4.55 -6.97 31.98
C ASP A 629 4.32 -5.92 30.88
N PHE A 630 3.07 -5.42 30.73
CA PHE A 630 2.77 -4.40 29.73
C PHE A 630 3.46 -3.08 30.08
N PRO A 631 4.13 -2.39 29.13
CA PRO A 631 4.71 -1.09 29.40
C PRO A 631 3.63 -0.04 29.69
N GLU A 632 3.97 0.96 30.48
CA GLU A 632 3.24 2.22 30.47
C GLU A 632 3.63 3.01 29.22
N VAL A 633 2.65 3.59 28.53
CA VAL A 633 2.88 4.39 27.32
C VAL A 633 2.63 5.85 27.66
N ARG A 634 3.64 6.70 27.45
CA ARG A 634 3.50 8.17 27.61
C ARG A 634 3.53 8.85 26.25
N VAL A 635 2.61 9.79 26.04
CA VAL A 635 2.48 10.60 24.82
C VAL A 635 2.48 12.10 25.16
N PRO A 636 2.86 13.00 24.24
CA PRO A 636 2.69 14.44 24.45
C PRO A 636 1.22 14.80 24.60
N ASP A 637 0.89 15.57 25.62
CA ASP A 637 -0.42 16.16 25.84
C ASP A 637 -0.66 17.26 24.77
N PRO A 638 -1.75 17.18 24.00
CA PRO A 638 -2.04 18.12 22.91
C PRO A 638 -2.29 19.57 23.37
N GLN A 639 -2.58 19.81 24.66
CA GLN A 639 -2.79 21.15 25.22
C GLN A 639 -1.59 21.68 26.00
N THR A 640 -0.89 20.81 26.75
CA THR A 640 0.17 21.23 27.66
C THR A 640 1.58 20.95 27.15
N ASN A 641 1.73 20.16 26.07
CA ASN A 641 2.99 19.56 25.60
C ASN A 641 3.75 18.74 26.68
N GLY A 642 3.13 18.50 27.85
CA GLY A 642 3.67 17.64 28.91
C GLY A 642 3.40 16.14 28.63
N PRO A 643 4.01 15.21 29.37
CA PRO A 643 3.71 13.80 29.21
C PRO A 643 2.33 13.43 29.78
N GLN A 644 1.48 12.84 28.94
CA GLN A 644 0.23 12.17 29.33
C GLN A 644 0.47 10.67 29.42
N GLU A 645 0.16 10.07 30.58
CA GLU A 645 0.25 8.62 30.78
C GLU A 645 -1.02 7.92 30.29
N LEU A 646 -0.84 6.82 29.54
CA LEU A 646 -1.93 6.04 28.99
C LEU A 646 -2.01 4.68 29.70
N THR A 647 -3.24 4.28 30.02
CA THR A 647 -3.54 2.94 30.53
C THR A 647 -4.02 2.05 29.41
N HIS A 648 -3.71 0.77 29.52
CA HIS A 648 -4.06 -0.21 28.50
C HIS A 648 -5.48 -0.76 28.68
N TYR A 649 -6.13 -1.10 27.57
CA TYR A 649 -7.43 -1.75 27.51
C TYR A 649 -7.33 -3.12 26.82
N PRO A 650 -8.05 -4.16 27.33
CA PRO A 650 -8.78 -4.17 28.59
C PRO A 650 -7.82 -4.09 29.79
N THR A 651 -8.25 -3.45 30.87
CA THR A 651 -7.46 -3.35 32.12
C THR A 651 -7.24 -4.72 32.78
N SER A 652 -8.05 -5.71 32.43
CA SER A 652 -7.94 -7.09 32.89
C SER A 652 -7.15 -8.01 31.94
N ALA A 653 -6.43 -7.47 30.95
CA ALA A 653 -5.65 -8.27 30.00
C ALA A 653 -4.61 -9.13 30.73
N ALA A 654 -4.51 -10.41 30.37
CA ALA A 654 -3.49 -11.30 30.89
C ALA A 654 -2.18 -11.13 30.10
N LEU A 655 -1.05 -11.53 30.71
CA LEU A 655 0.26 -11.51 30.04
C LEU A 655 0.22 -12.39 28.78
N GLY A 656 0.44 -11.77 27.62
CA GLY A 656 0.32 -12.42 26.29
C GLY A 656 -0.88 -11.95 25.47
N ASP A 657 -1.87 -11.31 26.08
CA ASP A 657 -3.01 -10.72 25.37
C ASP A 657 -2.58 -9.45 24.60
N PRO A 658 -3.19 -9.15 23.44
CA PRO A 658 -3.03 -7.85 22.82
C PRO A 658 -3.74 -6.78 23.65
N VAL A 659 -3.09 -5.62 23.79
CA VAL A 659 -3.65 -4.48 24.53
C VAL A 659 -3.66 -3.22 23.68
N THR A 660 -4.52 -2.27 24.06
CA THR A 660 -4.71 -1.01 23.33
C THR A 660 -4.64 0.20 24.26
N TYR A 661 -3.94 1.24 23.83
CA TYR A 661 -3.85 2.56 24.46
C TYR A 661 -4.48 3.56 23.50
N SER A 662 -5.30 4.48 24.00
CA SER A 662 -5.99 5.47 23.14
C SER A 662 -5.94 6.85 23.76
N PHE A 663 -5.76 7.87 22.91
CA PHE A 663 -5.83 9.27 23.30
C PHE A 663 -6.40 10.12 22.16
N SER A 664 -7.04 11.23 22.53
CA SER A 664 -7.61 12.18 21.57
C SER A 664 -6.63 13.30 21.29
N TRP A 665 -6.64 13.81 20.06
CA TRP A 665 -5.85 14.97 19.65
C TRP A 665 -6.74 16.12 19.20
N SER A 666 -6.32 17.36 19.43
CA SER A 666 -7.00 18.55 18.90
C SER A 666 -6.39 18.95 17.55
N GLY A 667 -7.18 19.02 16.49
CA GLY A 667 -6.71 19.37 15.14
C GLY A 667 -6.03 18.21 14.41
N VAL A 668 -5.04 18.51 13.56
CA VAL A 668 -4.30 17.49 12.80
C VAL A 668 -3.25 16.85 13.70
N VAL A 669 -3.17 15.52 13.70
CA VAL A 669 -2.14 14.75 14.41
C VAL A 669 -0.80 15.01 13.71
N PRO A 670 0.21 15.62 14.37
CA PRO A 670 1.53 15.82 13.75
C PRO A 670 2.16 14.49 13.33
N ASP A 671 2.88 14.49 12.21
CA ASP A 671 3.54 13.27 11.72
C ASP A 671 4.66 12.80 12.65
N ASN A 672 5.36 13.73 13.29
CA ASN A 672 6.48 13.45 14.19
C ASN A 672 6.04 13.60 15.65
N GLN A 673 5.68 12.49 16.28
CA GLN A 673 5.35 12.49 17.71
C GLN A 673 6.29 11.60 18.52
N THR A 674 6.55 12.03 19.75
CA THR A 674 7.31 11.22 20.68
C THR A 674 6.42 10.19 21.37
N ARG A 675 7.00 9.02 21.67
CA ARG A 675 6.40 7.98 22.52
C ARG A 675 7.45 7.54 23.52
N SER A 676 7.08 7.44 24.79
CA SER A 676 7.90 6.78 25.79
C SER A 676 7.24 5.47 26.22
N PHE A 677 8.01 4.39 26.20
CA PHE A 677 7.64 3.10 26.78
C PHE A 677 8.39 2.95 28.09
N VAL A 678 7.65 2.83 29.19
CA VAL A 678 8.20 2.75 30.54
C VAL A 678 7.94 1.35 31.08
N PHE A 679 9.01 0.71 31.51
CA PHE A 679 9.03 -0.64 32.05
C PHE A 679 9.47 -0.56 33.51
N SER A 680 8.51 -0.74 34.43
CA SER A 680 8.71 -0.63 35.87
C SER A 680 8.81 -2.02 36.54
N ASN A 681 9.11 -2.03 37.84
CA ASN A 681 9.35 -3.20 38.68
C ASN A 681 10.50 -4.10 38.19
N LEU A 682 11.48 -3.53 37.47
CA LEU A 682 12.67 -4.28 37.06
C LEU A 682 13.60 -4.44 38.26
N ASN A 683 14.11 -5.65 38.51
CA ASN A 683 15.10 -5.87 39.58
C ASN A 683 16.51 -5.91 38.97
N VAL A 684 17.40 -5.02 39.42
CA VAL A 684 18.76 -4.89 38.85
C VAL A 684 19.62 -6.14 38.97
N LEU A 685 19.33 -7.05 39.90
CA LEU A 685 20.05 -8.32 40.06
C LEU A 685 19.55 -9.40 39.09
N ARG A 686 18.47 -9.13 38.35
CA ARG A 686 17.95 -9.95 37.24
C ARG A 686 18.23 -9.31 35.89
N THR A 687 18.03 -8.00 35.81
CA THR A 687 18.18 -7.18 34.60
C THR A 687 19.28 -6.15 34.83
N GLU A 688 20.53 -6.60 34.78
CA GLU A 688 21.70 -5.78 35.12
C GLU A 688 21.99 -4.69 34.08
N ASN A 689 21.56 -4.90 32.83
CA ASN A 689 21.53 -3.88 31.80
C ASN A 689 20.34 -4.11 30.86
N ALA A 690 19.89 -3.06 30.18
CA ALA A 690 18.83 -3.12 29.18
C ALA A 690 19.25 -2.38 27.92
N ARG A 691 18.84 -2.91 26.76
CA ARG A 691 19.06 -2.30 25.46
C ARG A 691 17.76 -2.32 24.67
N GLY A 692 17.17 -1.15 24.50
CA GLY A 692 16.02 -0.95 23.63
C GLY A 692 16.44 -0.94 22.18
N ARG A 693 15.75 -1.74 21.39
CA ARG A 693 15.92 -1.88 19.95
C ARG A 693 14.56 -1.73 19.31
N MET A 694 14.50 -0.97 18.23
CA MET A 694 13.27 -0.82 17.47
C MET A 694 13.55 -0.88 15.98
N TRP A 695 12.70 -1.56 15.25
CA TRP A 695 12.72 -1.54 13.80
C TRP A 695 11.30 -1.45 13.26
N LEU A 696 11.23 -1.17 11.96
CA LEU A 696 9.99 -0.94 11.26
C LEU A 696 9.94 -1.86 10.05
N THR A 697 8.77 -2.41 9.79
CA THR A 697 8.48 -3.10 8.54
C THR A 697 7.37 -2.37 7.79
N ARG A 698 7.58 -2.08 6.51
CA ARG A 698 6.58 -1.41 5.67
C ARG A 698 5.92 -2.44 4.77
N ASN A 699 4.62 -2.27 4.48
CA ASN A 699 3.77 -3.12 3.64
C ASN A 699 3.40 -4.49 4.24
N GLU A 700 3.84 -4.83 5.45
CA GLU A 700 3.48 -6.11 6.07
C GLU A 700 1.95 -6.25 6.30
N ASN A 701 1.23 -5.13 6.43
CA ASN A 701 -0.22 -5.09 6.69
C ASN A 701 -1.11 -4.87 5.45
N LEU A 702 -0.59 -4.96 4.22
CA LEU A 702 -1.40 -4.67 3.02
C LEU A 702 -2.64 -5.56 2.86
N GLY A 703 -2.70 -6.72 3.51
CA GLY A 703 -3.84 -7.66 3.40
C GLY A 703 -4.72 -7.77 4.63
N GLU A 704 -4.53 -6.92 5.64
CA GLU A 704 -5.14 -7.11 6.97
C GLU A 704 -6.68 -7.06 6.94
N LEU A 705 -7.30 -6.18 6.14
CA LEU A 705 -8.77 -6.08 6.03
C LEU A 705 -9.41 -7.30 5.34
N GLU A 706 -8.66 -8.00 4.48
CA GLU A 706 -9.14 -9.19 3.75
C GLU A 706 -8.61 -10.50 4.38
N GLY A 707 -7.85 -10.43 5.49
CA GLY A 707 -7.24 -11.60 6.13
C GLY A 707 -6.15 -12.26 5.28
N ARG A 708 -5.51 -11.50 4.38
CA ARG A 708 -4.51 -11.98 3.42
C ARG A 708 -3.09 -11.65 3.90
N THR A 709 -2.13 -12.49 3.54
CA THR A 709 -0.71 -12.26 3.89
C THR A 709 0.01 -11.57 2.74
N THR A 710 0.66 -10.43 3.01
CA THR A 710 1.52 -9.78 2.02
C THR A 710 2.67 -10.69 1.62
N ASN A 711 3.02 -10.70 0.33
CA ASN A 711 4.20 -11.34 -0.19
C ASN A 711 5.45 -10.65 0.36
N GLU A 712 6.36 -11.44 0.94
CA GLU A 712 7.59 -10.95 1.61
C GLU A 712 8.46 -10.05 0.73
N ARG A 713 8.38 -10.23 -0.58
CA ARG A 713 9.10 -9.42 -1.56
C ARG A 713 8.71 -7.94 -1.53
N PHE A 714 7.55 -7.59 -0.97
CA PHE A 714 7.09 -6.20 -0.81
C PHE A 714 7.39 -5.61 0.56
N VAL A 715 7.89 -6.41 1.51
CA VAL A 715 8.05 -6.00 2.91
C VAL A 715 9.43 -5.41 3.14
N TYR A 716 9.51 -4.08 3.20
CA TYR A 716 10.74 -3.40 3.61
C TYR A 716 11.01 -3.66 5.08
N ARG A 717 12.29 -3.77 5.45
CA ARG A 717 12.71 -3.89 6.85
C ARG A 717 13.78 -2.87 7.16
N SER A 718 13.48 -1.98 8.09
CA SER A 718 14.49 -1.06 8.60
C SER A 718 15.60 -1.84 9.29
N GLY A 719 16.83 -1.30 9.22
CA GLY A 719 17.82 -1.60 10.24
C GLY A 719 17.25 -1.23 11.61
N ALA A 720 17.69 -1.90 12.66
CA ALA A 720 17.18 -1.55 13.96
C ALA A 720 17.93 -0.36 14.56
N SER A 721 17.14 0.55 15.12
CA SER A 721 17.59 1.69 15.88
C SER A 721 17.83 1.26 17.33
N GLU A 722 19.08 1.35 17.76
CA GLU A 722 19.53 0.95 19.10
C GLU A 722 20.76 1.77 19.49
N PHE A 723 20.95 2.02 20.79
CA PHE A 723 22.19 2.60 21.30
C PHE A 723 23.33 1.58 21.18
N THR A 724 24.55 2.01 20.88
CA THR A 724 25.72 1.13 20.79
C THR A 724 25.93 0.33 22.07
N ASP A 725 25.74 0.97 23.22
CA ASP A 725 25.95 0.38 24.54
C ASP A 725 24.62 0.10 25.25
N PRO A 726 24.47 -1.06 25.91
CA PRO A 726 23.33 -1.30 26.79
C PRO A 726 23.36 -0.33 27.97
N LEU A 727 22.20 0.14 28.40
CA LEU A 727 22.07 0.99 29.57
C LEU A 727 22.21 0.15 30.84
N GLN A 728 23.19 0.49 31.67
CA GLN A 728 23.37 -0.06 33.00
C GLN A 728 22.83 0.92 34.04
N PRO A 729 21.80 0.55 34.83
CA PRO A 729 21.30 1.42 35.89
C PRO A 729 22.34 1.52 37.02
N TYR A 730 22.37 2.69 37.67
CA TYR A 730 23.09 2.89 38.93
C TYR A 730 22.07 3.18 40.04
N ILE A 731 21.80 2.18 40.88
CA ILE A 731 20.87 2.32 42.00
C ILE A 731 21.66 2.62 43.27
N ASP A 732 21.50 3.83 43.82
CA ASP A 732 22.11 4.24 45.08
C ASP A 732 21.04 4.64 46.09
N ARG A 733 20.77 3.76 47.06
CA ARG A 733 19.75 3.96 48.10
C ARG A 733 20.40 4.49 49.35
N THR A 734 20.00 5.70 49.76
CA THR A 734 20.49 6.38 50.97
C THR A 734 19.50 6.36 52.13
N VAL A 735 18.28 5.88 51.90
CA VAL A 735 17.23 5.75 52.92
C VAL A 735 17.58 4.58 53.85
N PRO A 736 17.57 4.77 55.18
CA PRO A 736 17.83 3.70 56.14
C PRO A 736 16.86 2.52 55.99
N VAL A 737 17.40 1.29 56.03
CA VAL A 737 16.63 0.04 55.98
C VAL A 737 16.82 -0.73 57.28
N ASP A 738 15.76 -0.93 58.05
CA ASP A 738 15.80 -1.80 59.24
C ASP A 738 15.77 -3.27 58.80
N ILE A 739 16.90 -3.96 58.98
CA ILE A 739 17.05 -5.37 58.64
C ILE A 739 16.10 -6.22 59.48
N ALA A 740 15.93 -5.91 60.77
CA ALA A 740 15.09 -6.70 61.66
C ALA A 740 13.60 -6.62 61.30
N ALA A 741 13.17 -5.48 60.73
CA ALA A 741 11.81 -5.30 60.22
C ALA A 741 11.62 -5.90 58.81
N SER A 742 12.71 -6.06 58.05
CA SER A 742 12.65 -6.47 56.63
C SER A 742 12.70 -7.98 56.40
N VAL A 743 13.10 -8.78 57.38
CA VAL A 743 13.24 -10.24 57.21
C VAL A 743 12.71 -11.06 58.38
N THR A 744 12.29 -12.29 58.09
CA THR A 744 11.99 -13.28 59.13
C THR A 744 13.29 -13.92 59.62
N LYS A 745 13.72 -13.58 60.83
CA LYS A 745 14.94 -14.12 61.45
C LYS A 745 14.89 -15.64 61.62
N THR A 746 16.02 -16.31 61.45
CA THR A 746 16.15 -17.76 61.74
C THR A 746 16.64 -18.04 63.17
N SER A 747 17.29 -17.07 63.81
CA SER A 747 17.68 -17.09 65.23
C SER A 747 17.91 -15.67 65.73
N ASP A 748 17.89 -15.47 67.05
CA ASP A 748 18.30 -14.22 67.71
C ASP A 748 19.83 -14.06 67.72
N SER A 749 20.41 -13.98 66.53
CA SER A 749 21.85 -13.76 66.34
C SER A 749 22.09 -12.95 65.06
N LEU A 750 23.25 -12.29 64.97
CA LEU A 750 23.60 -11.54 63.76
C LEU A 750 23.52 -12.40 62.49
N VAL A 751 24.01 -13.66 62.55
CA VAL A 751 23.91 -14.62 61.44
C VAL A 751 22.45 -14.96 61.12
N GLY A 752 21.61 -15.06 62.16
CA GLY A 752 20.18 -15.34 62.06
C GLY A 752 19.36 -14.27 61.35
N TYR A 753 19.85 -13.03 61.31
CA TYR A 753 19.25 -11.93 60.55
C TYR A 753 19.94 -11.69 59.20
N LEU A 754 21.28 -11.76 59.14
CA LEU A 754 22.02 -11.51 57.90
C LEU A 754 21.81 -12.61 56.85
N THR A 755 21.66 -13.88 57.27
CA THR A 755 21.40 -14.98 56.32
C THR A 755 20.09 -14.79 55.56
N PRO A 756 18.93 -14.58 56.21
CA PRO A 756 17.69 -14.32 55.48
C PRO A 756 17.72 -13.00 54.70
N MET A 757 18.44 -11.97 55.17
CA MET A 757 18.64 -10.73 54.41
C MET A 757 19.40 -10.94 53.11
N PHE A 758 20.55 -11.64 53.13
CA PHE A 758 21.28 -11.94 51.91
C PHE A 758 20.51 -12.89 51.00
N ASN A 759 19.80 -13.87 51.58
CA ASN A 759 18.90 -14.71 50.80
C ASN A 759 17.84 -13.88 50.10
N GLU A 760 17.21 -12.92 50.76
CA GLU A 760 16.17 -12.07 50.17
C GLU A 760 16.73 -11.19 49.05
N ILE A 761 17.84 -10.48 49.30
CA ILE A 761 18.49 -9.61 48.31
C ILE A 761 18.90 -10.40 47.07
N PHE A 762 19.54 -11.56 47.24
CA PHE A 762 20.07 -12.35 46.13
C PHE A 762 19.08 -13.43 45.64
N LYS A 763 17.89 -13.54 46.25
CA LYS A 763 16.87 -14.55 45.94
C LYS A 763 16.59 -14.62 44.46
N ILE A 764 16.34 -13.46 43.88
CA ILE A 764 15.96 -13.31 42.47
C ILE A 764 17.10 -13.74 41.54
N ALA A 765 18.37 -13.46 41.88
CA ALA A 765 19.50 -13.94 41.08
C ALA A 765 19.67 -15.46 41.19
N ILE A 766 19.61 -15.99 42.41
CA ILE A 766 19.82 -17.42 42.72
C ILE A 766 18.71 -18.29 42.12
N ASP A 767 17.44 -17.92 42.32
CA ASP A 767 16.27 -18.68 41.85
C ASP A 767 16.20 -18.76 40.31
N ASN A 768 16.83 -17.81 39.61
CA ASN A 768 16.91 -17.77 38.15
C ASN A 768 18.21 -18.37 37.57
N GLY A 769 19.05 -18.98 38.42
CA GLY A 769 20.27 -19.66 38.00
C GLY A 769 21.43 -18.74 37.61
N TYR A 770 21.39 -17.46 37.99
CA TYR A 770 22.49 -16.53 37.78
C TYR A 770 23.59 -16.75 38.83
N PRO A 771 24.87 -16.55 38.48
CA PRO A 771 25.97 -16.66 39.44
C PRO A 771 25.86 -15.57 40.51
N TRP A 772 26.40 -15.83 41.70
CA TRP A 772 26.52 -14.80 42.74
C TRP A 772 27.31 -13.60 42.19
N PRO A 773 26.79 -12.37 42.32
CA PRO A 773 27.50 -11.20 41.82
C PRO A 773 28.68 -10.87 42.73
N LEU A 774 29.69 -10.22 42.15
CA LEU A 774 30.77 -9.63 42.91
C LEU A 774 30.17 -8.60 43.88
N THR A 775 30.51 -8.71 45.16
CA THR A 775 29.86 -8.00 46.25
C THR A 775 30.90 -7.36 47.17
N LYS A 776 30.64 -6.13 47.62
CA LYS A 776 31.40 -5.42 48.65
C LYS A 776 30.47 -5.10 49.81
N VAL A 777 30.94 -5.34 51.04
CA VAL A 777 30.22 -4.97 52.26
C VAL A 777 31.13 -4.14 53.17
N GLY A 778 30.60 -3.02 53.63
CA GLY A 778 31.14 -2.23 54.73
C GLY A 778 30.24 -2.36 55.94
N CYS A 779 30.81 -2.31 57.14
CA CYS A 779 30.06 -2.21 58.39
C CYS A 779 30.70 -1.14 59.29
N ARG A 780 29.84 -0.35 59.91
CA ARG A 780 30.18 0.58 60.98
C ARG A 780 29.28 0.35 62.18
N TYR A 781 29.79 0.64 63.36
CA TYR A 781 29.05 0.55 64.61
C TYR A 781 28.63 1.95 65.04
N GLY A 782 27.34 2.21 65.03
CA GLY A 782 26.74 3.46 65.51
C GLY A 782 26.30 3.31 66.96
N HIS A 783 26.53 4.32 67.79
CA HIS A 783 25.95 4.39 69.12
C HIS A 783 25.67 5.84 69.54
N ASP A 784 24.68 6.01 70.41
CA ASP A 784 24.39 7.30 71.03
C ASP A 784 25.27 7.49 72.29
N PRO A 785 26.21 8.45 72.31
CA PRO A 785 27.05 8.71 73.47
C PRO A 785 26.27 9.28 74.66
N ARG A 786 25.05 9.81 74.44
CA ARG A 786 24.18 10.34 75.49
C ARG A 786 23.64 9.24 76.41
N ASN A 787 23.70 7.98 75.98
CA ASN A 787 23.25 6.80 76.74
C ASN A 787 21.82 6.97 77.32
N ALA A 788 20.94 7.62 76.57
CA ALA A 788 19.55 7.80 76.98
C ALA A 788 18.81 6.46 76.84
N ALA A 789 18.00 6.10 77.84
CA ALA A 789 17.34 4.79 77.98
C ALA A 789 16.18 4.53 76.96
N PHE A 790 16.28 5.09 75.76
CA PHE A 790 15.29 4.91 74.69
C PHE A 790 15.62 3.66 73.85
N PRO A 791 14.62 3.01 73.22
CA PRO A 791 14.90 1.99 72.21
C PRO A 791 15.77 2.59 71.10
N VAL A 792 16.76 1.84 70.63
CA VAL A 792 17.60 2.24 69.49
C VAL A 792 16.69 2.39 68.27
N LEU A 793 16.42 3.62 67.82
CA LEU A 793 15.57 3.93 66.67
C LEU A 793 16.33 3.87 65.33
N GLY A 794 17.61 3.51 65.37
CA GLY A 794 18.46 3.38 64.19
C GLY A 794 18.84 4.71 63.52
N PRO A 795 19.57 4.64 62.39
CA PRO A 795 19.88 5.78 61.54
C PRO A 795 18.60 6.40 60.94
N GLY A 796 18.50 7.73 60.93
CA GLY A 796 17.40 8.52 60.33
C GLY A 796 16.62 9.39 61.33
N VAL A 797 16.58 9.00 62.60
CA VAL A 797 16.04 9.82 63.71
C VAL A 797 17.22 10.32 64.52
N ASP A 798 17.40 11.63 64.67
CA ASP A 798 18.48 12.22 65.49
C ASP A 798 19.92 11.90 65.03
N ASP A 799 20.13 11.66 63.72
CA ASP A 799 21.43 11.31 63.11
C ASP A 799 22.62 12.17 63.55
N GLN A 800 22.37 13.43 63.90
CA GLN A 800 23.36 14.38 64.40
C GLN A 800 24.05 13.97 65.73
N PHE A 801 23.50 13.01 66.46
CA PHE A 801 24.00 12.60 67.78
C PHE A 801 24.74 11.25 67.79
N PHE A 802 24.74 10.50 66.68
CA PHE A 802 25.41 9.20 66.64
C PHE A 802 26.91 9.32 66.37
N VAL A 803 27.70 8.55 67.12
CA VAL A 803 29.13 8.34 66.85
C VAL A 803 29.32 7.01 66.13
N TYR A 804 30.00 7.05 65.00
CA TYR A 804 30.27 5.87 64.17
C TYR A 804 31.72 5.41 64.32
N LEU A 805 31.90 4.11 64.57
CA LEU A 805 33.20 3.44 64.56
C LEU A 805 33.30 2.50 63.36
N PRO A 806 34.39 2.50 62.59
CA PRO A 806 34.57 1.56 61.50
C PRO A 806 34.74 0.14 62.07
N VAL A 807 34.00 -0.82 61.51
CA VAL A 807 34.10 -2.24 61.89
C VAL A 807 34.83 -3.01 60.80
N MET A 808 34.37 -2.90 59.55
CA MET A 808 35.02 -3.51 58.40
C MET A 808 34.72 -2.73 57.11
N ASP A 809 35.63 -2.82 56.15
CA ASP A 809 35.37 -2.47 54.75
C ASP A 809 36.05 -3.52 53.87
N HIS A 810 35.28 -4.41 53.26
CA HIS A 810 35.83 -5.51 52.48
C HIS A 810 36.08 -5.07 51.02
N VAL A 811 37.11 -5.62 50.38
CA VAL A 811 37.28 -5.47 48.92
C VAL A 811 36.18 -6.25 48.17
N PRO A 812 35.80 -5.91 46.94
CA PRO A 812 34.81 -6.69 46.21
C PRO A 812 35.23 -8.18 46.11
N PHE A 813 34.34 -9.11 46.45
CA PHE A 813 34.55 -10.56 46.36
C PHE A 813 33.26 -11.27 45.99
N GLN A 814 33.36 -12.50 45.48
CA GLN A 814 32.19 -13.29 45.09
C GLN A 814 31.81 -14.26 46.23
N PRO A 815 30.66 -14.07 46.90
CA PRO A 815 30.24 -14.98 47.97
C PRO A 815 29.87 -16.37 47.42
N SER A 816 30.09 -17.42 48.22
CA SER A 816 29.74 -18.80 47.85
C SER A 816 28.30 -19.18 48.22
N SER A 817 27.73 -18.56 49.26
CA SER A 817 26.33 -18.67 49.67
C SER A 817 25.98 -17.57 50.68
N ALA A 818 24.68 -17.31 50.88
CA ALA A 818 24.22 -16.35 51.88
C ALA A 818 24.67 -16.71 53.30
N SER A 819 24.60 -17.99 53.67
CA SER A 819 25.00 -18.47 55.00
C SER A 819 26.51 -18.36 55.22
N ALA A 820 27.33 -18.69 54.22
CA ALA A 820 28.78 -18.50 54.31
C ALA A 820 29.10 -17.01 54.48
N PHE A 821 28.48 -16.15 53.66
CA PHE A 821 28.71 -14.71 53.72
C PHE A 821 28.30 -14.10 55.07
N ALA A 822 27.13 -14.47 55.59
CA ALA A 822 26.66 -14.03 56.90
C ALA A 822 27.60 -14.47 58.03
N ASN A 823 28.14 -15.69 57.97
CA ASN A 823 29.08 -16.20 58.96
C ASN A 823 30.41 -15.44 58.92
N ASP A 824 30.93 -15.15 57.73
CA ASP A 824 32.18 -14.40 57.55
C ASP A 824 32.04 -12.97 58.12
N VAL A 825 30.95 -12.28 57.76
CA VAL A 825 30.64 -10.94 58.29
C VAL A 825 30.51 -10.97 59.81
N ALA A 826 29.77 -11.94 60.36
CA ALA A 826 29.60 -12.06 61.81
C ALA A 826 30.88 -12.44 62.55
N ALA A 827 31.78 -13.22 61.93
CA ALA A 827 33.09 -13.53 62.50
C ALA A 827 33.99 -12.29 62.59
N VAL A 828 34.00 -11.45 61.55
CA VAL A 828 34.75 -10.18 61.55
C VAL A 828 34.21 -9.24 62.62
N ILE A 829 32.89 -9.08 62.70
CA ILE A 829 32.25 -8.21 63.70
C ILE A 829 32.58 -8.69 65.13
N ARG A 830 32.48 -9.99 65.42
CA ARG A 830 32.83 -10.54 66.76
C ARG A 830 34.29 -10.32 67.13
N THR A 831 35.19 -10.45 66.16
CA THR A 831 36.63 -10.20 66.35
C THR A 831 36.85 -8.72 66.70
N TRP A 832 36.20 -7.82 65.98
CA TRP A 832 36.25 -6.39 66.24
C TRP A 832 35.63 -6.02 67.60
N GLU A 833 34.47 -6.57 67.95
CA GLU A 833 33.81 -6.33 69.25
C GLU A 833 34.70 -6.72 70.43
N THR A 834 35.42 -7.84 70.29
CA THR A 834 36.36 -8.32 71.30
C THR A 834 37.55 -7.36 71.43
N ALA A 835 38.11 -6.93 70.31
CA ALA A 835 39.24 -5.98 70.28
C ALA A 835 38.86 -4.61 70.86
N MET A 836 37.63 -4.15 70.60
CA MET A 836 37.11 -2.86 71.06
C MET A 836 36.39 -2.92 72.41
N GLN A 837 36.33 -4.09 73.05
CA GLN A 837 35.69 -4.32 74.36
C GLN A 837 34.22 -3.84 74.42
N ILE A 838 33.50 -3.94 73.30
CA ILE A 838 32.11 -3.47 73.16
C ILE A 838 31.12 -4.21 74.10
N PRO A 839 31.25 -5.52 74.41
CA PRO A 839 30.38 -6.20 75.40
C PRO A 839 30.43 -5.61 76.81
N SER A 840 31.56 -5.01 77.19
CA SER A 840 31.77 -4.30 78.46
C SER A 840 31.58 -2.79 78.37
N SER A 841 31.32 -2.25 77.17
CA SER A 841 31.16 -0.81 76.97
C SER A 841 29.82 -0.29 77.55
N PRO A 842 29.79 0.94 78.10
CA PRO A 842 28.54 1.63 78.47
C PRO A 842 27.57 1.78 77.30
N THR A 843 28.09 1.79 76.06
CA THR A 843 27.33 2.01 74.83
C THR A 843 26.71 0.75 74.25
N LYS A 844 26.83 -0.40 74.95
CA LYS A 844 26.35 -1.70 74.47
C LYS A 844 24.85 -1.76 74.21
N ARG A 845 24.06 -1.03 75.01
CA ARG A 845 22.58 -1.04 74.95
C ARG A 845 22.01 -0.05 73.94
N THR A 846 22.83 0.91 73.49
CA THR A 846 22.45 1.96 72.53
C THR A 846 23.10 1.76 71.16
N GLY A 847 23.74 0.61 70.94
CA GLY A 847 24.48 0.28 69.74
C GLY A 847 23.67 -0.37 68.63
N PHE A 848 24.05 -0.08 67.39
CA PHE A 848 23.59 -0.76 66.19
C PHE A 848 24.73 -0.95 65.20
N TYR A 849 24.61 -1.96 64.34
CA TYR A 849 25.45 -2.12 63.18
C TYR A 849 24.76 -1.50 61.98
N GLU A 850 25.51 -0.72 61.21
CA GLU A 850 25.08 -0.16 59.95
C GLU A 850 25.98 -0.71 58.83
N PHE A 851 25.36 -1.21 57.78
CA PHE A 851 25.95 -1.86 56.64
C PHE A 851 25.74 -1.06 55.36
N ASP A 852 26.81 -1.00 54.57
CA ASP A 852 26.76 -0.55 53.18
C ASP A 852 27.05 -1.76 52.30
N LEU A 853 26.11 -2.13 51.43
CA LEU A 853 26.27 -3.22 50.47
C LEU A 853 26.38 -2.64 49.06
N SER A 854 27.40 -3.04 48.32
CA SER A 854 27.57 -2.72 46.91
C SER A 854 27.66 -4.01 46.10
N VAL A 855 26.82 -4.13 45.08
CA VAL A 855 26.78 -5.27 44.17
C VAL A 855 27.23 -4.80 42.79
N PHE A 856 28.14 -5.54 42.17
CA PHE A 856 28.71 -5.23 40.86
C PHE A 856 28.12 -6.14 39.79
N SER A 857 28.14 -5.67 38.54
CA SER A 857 27.62 -6.42 37.40
C SER A 857 28.43 -7.68 37.12
N THR A 858 27.75 -8.74 36.70
CA THR A 858 28.32 -9.99 36.19
C THR A 858 28.62 -9.96 34.68
N LEU A 859 28.19 -8.90 33.97
CA LEU A 859 28.25 -8.79 32.50
C LEU A 859 29.47 -8.01 31.98
N SER A 860 30.03 -7.11 32.79
CA SER A 860 31.19 -6.30 32.40
C SER A 860 32.50 -6.93 32.90
N ASN A 861 33.47 -7.13 31.99
CA ASN A 861 34.82 -7.59 32.36
C ASN A 861 35.67 -6.50 33.07
N SER A 862 35.15 -5.27 33.19
CA SER A 862 35.78 -4.16 33.89
C SER A 862 35.26 -4.05 35.33
N MET A 863 36.17 -3.92 36.30
CA MET A 863 35.87 -3.63 37.70
C MET A 863 35.34 -2.20 37.89
N GLY A 864 34.19 -1.89 37.28
CA GLY A 864 33.55 -0.57 37.27
C GLY A 864 32.67 -0.27 38.49
N THR A 865 31.80 0.73 38.36
CA THR A 865 30.81 1.19 39.35
C THR A 865 29.82 0.07 39.72
N PRO A 866 29.39 -0.08 41.00
CA PRO A 866 28.39 -1.07 41.39
C PRO A 866 27.03 -0.78 40.74
N VAL A 867 26.27 -1.80 40.36
CA VAL A 867 24.90 -1.66 39.83
C VAL A 867 23.86 -1.36 40.91
N LEU A 868 24.12 -1.83 42.13
CA LEU A 868 23.29 -1.61 43.30
C LEU A 868 24.16 -1.22 44.48
N ARG A 869 23.80 -0.12 45.14
CA ARG A 869 24.36 0.31 46.41
C ARG A 869 23.24 0.55 47.41
N LEU A 870 23.14 -0.33 48.40
CA LEU A 870 22.25 -0.17 49.55
C LEU A 870 23.06 0.43 50.70
N ARG A 871 22.82 1.70 51.01
CA ARG A 871 23.47 2.37 52.13
C ARG A 871 22.58 2.37 53.35
N ARG A 872 23.21 2.40 54.53
CA ARG A 872 22.51 2.58 55.82
C ARG A 872 21.52 1.45 56.17
N MET A 873 21.78 0.22 55.74
CA MET A 873 21.03 -0.93 56.24
C MET A 873 21.47 -1.19 57.67
N TRP A 874 20.57 -1.34 58.63
CA TRP A 874 20.99 -1.41 60.03
C TRP A 874 20.25 -2.49 60.82
N ILE A 875 20.90 -2.90 61.90
CA ILE A 875 20.33 -3.82 62.87
C ILE A 875 20.83 -3.48 64.27
N LYS A 876 19.94 -3.58 65.25
CA LYS A 876 20.32 -3.41 66.65
C LYS A 876 21.35 -4.46 67.05
N ARG A 877 22.31 -4.07 67.90
CA ARG A 877 23.25 -5.02 68.50
C ARG A 877 22.52 -6.01 69.41
N PHE A 878 22.91 -7.28 69.33
CA PHE A 878 22.43 -8.38 70.18
C PHE A 878 23.40 -8.59 71.36
N ASP A 879 22.88 -9.02 72.51
CA ASP A 879 23.68 -9.38 73.68
C ASP A 879 24.29 -10.78 73.58
#